data_AF-A0A0N0UZB1-F1
#
_entry.id   AF-A0A0N0UZB1-F1
#
_cell.length_a   1.000
_cell.length_b   1.000
_cell.length_c   1.000
_cell.angle_alpha   90.00
_cell.angle_beta   90.00
_cell.angle_gamma   90.00
#
_symmetry.space_group_name_H-M   'P 1'
#
loop_
_entity.id
_entity.type
_entity.pdbx_description
1 polymer ?
#
loop_
_entity_poly.entity_id
_entity_poly.type
_entity_poly.pdbx_seq_one_letter_code
_entity_poly.pdbx_strand_id
1 'polypeptide(L)'
;MPLYAKSDDAKIEKIYIAVALPMTGSSAKKGMEVLEGINMYIEKVNNDGGINNKLIELQIFDDQNKTEIAVQNVQQIVDSQALIVLGHRSSNACIAAGKHYKSHRIAAITSTATADLVTQDNNWYFRSIFTNYKQGKFIAYYTKHILKRKNVSVIYIEDEYGKSLLSAFEEYSKKIGLDIDHKWLFTNNFHELNNNLKQNIDNIKHNQDVNTIFLALHDVEAVPVVKYIKDSGLDLLLIGGASIGKQSFAKRFKKYPEESLCPGYYTDGIYATTYFIYDISNQKAQKFRTLFQKKYKKIPGAVAVSSYDIAGIAIDAIKNAGITGKNIKADRQKIRDYLASKKQLNDAFSGTSGYIYFDSQGNAVKSVPMAIFNSQKLISTPIQISQINNLKEISLFKMKNKTCSNENLKDNIVCVDGQLMRKTKVVYTGVKFNSINNLDIKNKVCYLDFYLWFRFSGKLDFEKIHFINANEPVVLNSPIKKKIGKYNYRLFHIQANFKMDFTEKHIDYGKLQLGFMFKHQHLSREHLIFVSDVLSMNFDEKMEQKNLSKLTSGWSIEQLIFFQDTMQENIFGDPDHLHNSNQFVDYSRYNAIAVIHQNAFAMRGAITKDYAWIFLSTSGFFLVLSLCVIFFYKANWLVKYVWFNQVIFSSLFLLSLETIFINFQIQNDYQALPVIKLFDVLWWILPVFFIKIGIERFVWRPIEQKTKQKIPHLMRSSVVFLLYIFAFVGILSFVFEQKLTSLMATSGLVAMIIGFAIQGNISNLFSGIVINLERPFRIGDWIKFDNEREGKVINITWRTTRIITRTNEIICIPNYKASECKITNYHYPNTSCELKLELFLSSDYSIENIEKAILNGVANKEGVKSPQVRFRIGKSFVKYYLFFTIDDYGKKSIILDMVHRSVWKSLNDSNFKLLENPLNYNFEF
;
A
#
# COMPACT_ATOMS: atom_id res chain seq x y z
N MET A 1 -11.42 0.66 18.16
CA MET A 1 -12.18 -0.45 18.78
C MET A 1 -12.56 0.02 20.18
N PRO A 2 -13.84 0.16 20.55
CA PRO A 2 -14.22 0.05 21.96
C PRO A 2 -14.66 -1.39 22.25
N LEU A 3 -14.21 -1.88 23.40
CA LEU A 3 -14.51 -3.19 23.95
C LEU A 3 -16.02 -3.38 24.12
N TYR A 4 -16.59 -4.39 23.48
CA TYR A 4 -17.86 -4.96 23.92
C TYR A 4 -17.57 -6.00 24.99
N ALA A 5 -18.01 -5.70 26.20
CA ALA A 5 -18.24 -6.69 27.24
C ALA A 5 -19.17 -7.78 26.69
N LYS A 6 -18.81 -9.04 26.92
CA LYS A 6 -19.70 -10.18 26.75
C LYS A 6 -20.93 -9.97 27.63
N SER A 7 -22.06 -9.63 27.02
CA SER A 7 -23.40 -9.83 27.58
C SER A 7 -24.01 -11.06 26.91
N ASP A 8 -24.67 -11.87 27.72
CA ASP A 8 -25.25 -13.19 27.44
C ASP A 8 -26.05 -13.31 26.13
N ASP A 9 -26.13 -14.54 25.62
CA ASP A 9 -26.81 -15.01 24.39
C ASP A 9 -28.27 -14.51 24.25
N ALA A 10 -28.44 -13.25 23.82
CA ALA A 10 -29.67 -12.82 23.19
C ALA A 10 -29.70 -13.43 21.79
N LYS A 11 -30.60 -14.39 21.56
CA LYS A 11 -30.87 -15.00 20.25
C LYS A 11 -31.14 -13.86 19.25
N ILE A 12 -30.14 -13.51 18.44
CA ILE A 12 -30.28 -12.42 17.47
C ILE A 12 -31.41 -12.79 16.52
N GLU A 13 -32.51 -12.02 16.57
CA GLU A 13 -33.64 -12.24 15.68
C GLU A 13 -33.22 -12.02 14.22
N LYS A 14 -33.72 -12.88 13.32
CA LYS A 14 -33.33 -12.89 11.92
C LYS A 14 -34.52 -12.69 10.99
N ILE A 15 -34.27 -12.02 9.87
CA ILE A 15 -35.20 -11.90 8.75
C ILE A 15 -34.71 -12.81 7.63
N TYR A 16 -35.57 -13.72 7.18
CA TYR A 16 -35.21 -14.70 6.16
C TYR A 16 -35.64 -14.25 4.76
N ILE A 17 -34.75 -14.44 3.80
CA ILE A 17 -35.00 -14.24 2.36
C ILE A 17 -34.64 -15.53 1.64
N ALA A 18 -35.55 -16.07 0.83
CA ALA A 18 -35.28 -17.24 0.02
C ALA A 18 -34.51 -16.84 -1.23
N VAL A 19 -33.49 -17.60 -1.60
CA VAL A 19 -32.70 -17.43 -2.81
C VAL A 19 -32.76 -18.73 -3.60
N ALA A 20 -33.46 -18.75 -4.72
CA ALA A 20 -33.64 -19.95 -5.54
C ALA A 20 -32.81 -19.83 -6.83
N LEU A 21 -31.74 -20.61 -6.95
CA LEU A 21 -30.73 -20.48 -8.03
C LEU A 21 -30.13 -21.84 -8.39
N PRO A 22 -29.50 -21.98 -9.57
CA PRO A 22 -28.75 -23.18 -9.91
C PRO A 22 -27.40 -23.16 -9.18
N MET A 23 -27.30 -23.92 -8.10
CA MET A 23 -26.10 -24.00 -7.26
C MET A 23 -25.24 -25.23 -7.58
N THR A 24 -25.81 -26.25 -8.22
CA THR A 24 -25.08 -27.42 -8.73
C THR A 24 -25.24 -27.61 -10.24
N GLY A 25 -24.53 -28.59 -10.81
CA GLY A 25 -24.55 -28.91 -12.24
C GLY A 25 -23.83 -27.89 -13.15
N SER A 26 -24.09 -27.97 -14.45
CA SER A 26 -23.41 -27.16 -15.49
C SER A 26 -23.70 -25.65 -15.37
N SER A 27 -24.76 -25.28 -14.66
CA SER A 27 -25.17 -23.89 -14.43
C SER A 27 -24.74 -23.32 -13.07
N ALA A 28 -24.02 -24.07 -12.24
CA ALA A 28 -23.57 -23.63 -10.90
C ALA A 28 -22.82 -22.28 -10.93
N LYS A 29 -21.88 -22.12 -11.87
CA LYS A 29 -21.12 -20.85 -12.04
C LYS A 29 -22.04 -19.66 -12.35
N LYS A 30 -23.15 -19.92 -13.06
CA LYS A 30 -24.15 -18.91 -13.42
C LYS A 30 -25.00 -18.51 -12.20
N GLY A 31 -25.37 -19.45 -11.33
CA GLY A 31 -26.07 -19.16 -10.07
C GLY A 31 -25.18 -18.43 -9.07
N MET A 32 -23.91 -18.83 -8.96
CA MET A 32 -22.96 -18.20 -8.05
C MET A 32 -22.76 -16.69 -8.32
N GLU A 33 -22.74 -16.27 -9.60
CA GLU A 33 -22.64 -14.84 -9.95
C GLU A 33 -23.85 -14.02 -9.43
N VAL A 34 -25.05 -14.60 -9.43
CA VAL A 34 -26.26 -13.97 -8.87
C VAL A 34 -26.14 -13.88 -7.35
N LEU A 35 -25.76 -14.99 -6.71
CA LEU A 35 -25.62 -15.08 -5.26
C LEU A 35 -24.57 -14.09 -4.72
N GLU A 36 -23.43 -13.93 -5.40
CA GLU A 36 -22.41 -12.94 -5.01
C GLU A 36 -22.92 -11.50 -5.05
N GLY A 37 -23.73 -11.15 -6.06
CA GLY A 37 -24.39 -9.84 -6.13
C GLY A 37 -25.36 -9.62 -4.97
N ILE A 38 -26.19 -10.62 -4.67
CA ILE A 38 -27.13 -10.57 -3.53
C ILE A 38 -26.37 -10.45 -2.20
N ASN A 39 -25.43 -11.34 -1.94
CA ASN A 39 -24.64 -11.39 -0.71
C ASN A 39 -23.94 -10.07 -0.42
N MET A 40 -23.40 -9.41 -1.44
CA MET A 40 -22.73 -8.13 -1.26
C MET A 40 -23.67 -7.03 -0.74
N TYR A 41 -24.95 -7.04 -1.14
CA TYR A 41 -25.93 -6.09 -0.61
C TYR A 41 -26.33 -6.47 0.82
N ILE A 42 -26.58 -7.76 1.07
CA ILE A 42 -27.01 -8.25 2.38
C ILE A 42 -25.95 -8.01 3.46
N GLU A 43 -24.69 -8.31 3.16
CA GLU A 43 -23.58 -8.03 4.09
C GLU A 43 -23.45 -6.54 4.39
N LYS A 44 -23.63 -5.67 3.39
CA LYS A 44 -23.65 -4.23 3.61
C LYS A 44 -24.73 -3.86 4.64
N VAL A 45 -25.95 -4.35 4.47
CA VAL A 45 -27.06 -4.04 5.38
C VAL A 45 -26.85 -4.64 6.77
N ASN A 46 -26.32 -5.86 6.87
CA ASN A 46 -26.03 -6.49 8.16
C ASN A 46 -24.89 -5.77 8.90
N ASN A 47 -23.86 -5.31 8.19
CA ASN A 47 -22.79 -4.49 8.77
C ASN A 47 -23.30 -3.12 9.25
N ASP A 48 -24.36 -2.60 8.64
CA ASP A 48 -25.05 -1.37 9.05
C ASP A 48 -26.07 -1.62 10.21
N GLY A 49 -26.06 -2.80 10.84
CA GLY A 49 -26.93 -3.14 11.98
C GLY A 49 -28.25 -3.85 11.61
N GLY A 50 -28.44 -4.21 10.35
CA GLY A 50 -29.61 -4.96 9.87
C GLY A 50 -30.86 -4.09 9.65
N ILE A 51 -32.04 -4.67 9.90
CA ILE A 51 -33.35 -3.99 9.82
C ILE A 51 -34.00 -4.07 11.19
N ASN A 52 -34.23 -2.93 11.85
CA ASN A 52 -34.80 -2.88 13.20
C ASN A 52 -34.04 -3.82 14.18
N ASN A 53 -32.70 -3.80 14.13
CA ASN A 53 -31.78 -4.68 14.87
C ASN A 53 -31.89 -6.19 14.56
N LYS A 54 -32.60 -6.58 13.49
CA LYS A 54 -32.65 -7.96 13.01
C LYS A 54 -31.71 -8.15 11.83
N LEU A 55 -30.86 -9.17 11.91
CA LEU A 55 -29.95 -9.51 10.81
C LEU A 55 -30.70 -10.25 9.70
N ILE A 56 -30.26 -10.07 8.46
CA ILE A 56 -30.83 -10.74 7.30
C ILE A 56 -30.06 -12.05 7.05
N GLU A 57 -30.79 -13.15 6.89
CA GLU A 57 -30.25 -14.46 6.54
C GLU A 57 -30.83 -14.94 5.20
N LEU A 58 -29.95 -15.41 4.32
CA LEU A 58 -30.34 -15.98 3.03
C LEU A 58 -30.52 -17.50 3.16
N GLN A 59 -31.67 -18.00 2.74
CA GLN A 59 -31.97 -19.42 2.63
C GLN A 59 -31.83 -19.85 1.17
N ILE A 60 -30.81 -20.64 0.86
CA ILE A 60 -30.46 -20.99 -0.52
C ILE A 60 -31.15 -22.30 -0.92
N PHE A 61 -31.86 -22.28 -2.05
CA PHE A 61 -32.55 -23.43 -2.64
C PHE A 61 -31.99 -23.70 -4.03
N ASP A 62 -31.43 -24.90 -4.23
CA ASP A 62 -30.81 -25.29 -5.50
C ASP A 62 -31.84 -25.79 -6.50
N ASP A 63 -32.09 -25.03 -7.57
CA ASP A 63 -33.02 -25.41 -8.63
C ASP A 63 -32.37 -26.22 -9.77
N GLN A 64 -31.03 -26.36 -9.77
CA GLN A 64 -30.23 -27.00 -10.83
C GLN A 64 -30.52 -26.54 -12.27
N ASN A 65 -31.19 -25.40 -12.44
CA ASN A 65 -31.76 -24.92 -13.69
C ASN A 65 -32.76 -25.92 -14.33
N LYS A 66 -33.49 -26.69 -13.52
CA LYS A 66 -34.51 -27.66 -13.96
C LYS A 66 -35.90 -27.22 -13.48
N THR A 67 -36.88 -27.27 -14.37
CA THR A 67 -38.25 -26.82 -14.09
C THR A 67 -38.90 -27.63 -12.97
N GLU A 68 -38.69 -28.94 -12.96
CA GLU A 68 -39.30 -29.86 -11.99
C GLU A 68 -38.75 -29.61 -10.59
N ILE A 69 -37.43 -29.43 -10.47
CA ILE A 69 -36.76 -29.15 -9.19
C ILE A 69 -37.14 -27.76 -8.68
N ALA A 70 -37.24 -26.76 -9.57
CA ALA A 70 -37.72 -25.43 -9.20
C ALA A 70 -39.11 -25.50 -8.55
N VAL A 71 -40.03 -26.30 -9.12
CA VAL A 71 -41.38 -26.52 -8.57
C VAL A 71 -41.33 -27.29 -7.23
N GLN A 72 -40.50 -28.33 -7.12
CA GLN A 72 -40.33 -29.10 -5.88
C GLN A 72 -39.84 -28.21 -4.71
N ASN A 73 -38.93 -27.28 -4.98
CA ASN A 73 -38.41 -26.35 -3.99
C ASN A 73 -39.46 -25.33 -3.50
N VAL A 74 -40.53 -25.09 -4.26
CA VAL A 74 -41.54 -24.07 -3.87
C VAL A 74 -42.16 -24.40 -2.53
N GLN A 75 -42.51 -25.66 -2.28
CA GLN A 75 -43.14 -26.04 -1.01
C GLN A 75 -42.21 -25.77 0.18
N GLN A 76 -40.93 -26.14 0.04
CA GLN A 76 -39.91 -25.86 1.07
C GLN A 76 -39.72 -24.36 1.31
N ILE A 77 -39.78 -23.54 0.25
CA ILE A 77 -39.71 -22.08 0.36
C ILE A 77 -40.94 -21.50 1.05
N VAL A 78 -42.14 -21.99 0.72
CA VAL A 78 -43.40 -21.52 1.30
C VAL A 78 -43.47 -21.82 2.79
N ASP A 79 -43.03 -23.03 3.19
CA ASP A 79 -43.00 -23.52 4.57
C ASP A 79 -41.86 -22.88 5.40
N SER A 80 -40.89 -22.26 4.73
CA SER A 80 -39.83 -21.47 5.38
C SER A 80 -40.34 -20.14 5.94
N GLN A 81 -39.51 -19.51 6.78
CA GLN A 81 -39.76 -18.16 7.31
C GLN A 81 -39.42 -17.03 6.31
N ALA A 82 -39.14 -17.36 5.05
CA ALA A 82 -38.77 -16.37 4.04
C ALA A 82 -39.91 -15.39 3.72
N LEU A 83 -39.60 -14.09 3.70
CA LEU A 83 -40.56 -13.03 3.38
C LEU A 83 -40.71 -12.78 1.87
N ILE A 84 -39.68 -13.11 1.09
CA ILE A 84 -39.60 -12.87 -0.34
C ILE A 84 -38.62 -13.85 -0.98
N VAL A 85 -38.81 -14.14 -2.27
CA VAL A 85 -37.91 -14.98 -3.07
C VAL A 85 -37.07 -14.11 -4.01
N LEU A 86 -35.76 -14.31 -4.02
CA LEU A 86 -34.82 -13.78 -5.00
C LEU A 86 -34.40 -14.90 -5.97
N GLY A 87 -34.68 -14.72 -7.24
CA GLY A 87 -34.60 -15.78 -8.25
C GLY A 87 -35.97 -16.00 -8.90
N HIS A 88 -36.15 -17.04 -9.72
CA HIS A 88 -35.14 -17.95 -10.24
C HIS A 88 -34.23 -17.25 -11.28
N ARG A 89 -33.24 -17.99 -11.80
CA ARG A 89 -32.38 -17.50 -12.87
C ARG A 89 -33.00 -17.63 -14.27
N SER A 90 -33.51 -18.80 -14.63
CA SER A 90 -34.01 -19.04 -15.99
C SER A 90 -35.49 -18.70 -16.14
N SER A 91 -35.89 -18.29 -17.34
CA SER A 91 -37.28 -17.99 -17.67
C SER A 91 -38.22 -19.17 -17.37
N ASN A 92 -37.84 -20.39 -17.75
CA ASN A 92 -38.68 -21.58 -17.53
C ASN A 92 -38.88 -21.89 -16.04
N ALA A 93 -37.81 -21.82 -15.23
CA ALA A 93 -37.91 -22.01 -13.79
C ALA A 93 -38.76 -20.90 -13.13
N CYS A 94 -38.57 -19.64 -13.54
CA CYS A 94 -39.37 -18.51 -13.08
C CYS A 94 -40.86 -18.71 -13.39
N ILE A 95 -41.21 -19.12 -14.62
CA ILE A 95 -42.60 -19.33 -15.04
C ILE A 95 -43.25 -20.48 -14.26
N ALA A 96 -42.54 -21.59 -14.11
CA ALA A 96 -43.07 -22.76 -13.43
C ALA A 96 -43.26 -22.51 -11.93
N ALA A 97 -42.21 -22.08 -11.23
CA ALA A 97 -42.29 -21.76 -9.80
C ALA A 97 -43.21 -20.57 -9.51
N GLY A 98 -43.25 -19.58 -10.42
CA GLY A 98 -44.04 -18.36 -10.29
C GLY A 98 -45.55 -18.59 -10.17
N LYS A 99 -46.09 -19.62 -10.84
CA LYS A 99 -47.50 -20.02 -10.70
C LYS A 99 -47.82 -20.45 -9.25
N HIS A 100 -46.90 -21.17 -8.63
CA HIS A 100 -47.03 -21.64 -7.25
C HIS A 100 -46.74 -20.53 -6.23
N TYR A 101 -45.81 -19.61 -6.50
CA TYR A 101 -45.60 -18.44 -5.64
C TYR A 101 -46.84 -17.54 -5.58
N LYS A 102 -47.52 -17.37 -6.72
CA LYS A 102 -48.81 -16.66 -6.80
C LYS A 102 -49.89 -17.31 -5.94
N SER A 103 -50.06 -18.65 -6.02
CA SER A 103 -51.07 -19.36 -5.23
C SER A 103 -50.78 -19.32 -3.72
N HIS A 104 -49.50 -19.32 -3.34
CA HIS A 104 -49.06 -19.27 -1.94
C HIS A 104 -48.82 -17.85 -1.40
N ARG A 105 -49.07 -16.81 -2.21
CA ARG A 105 -48.94 -15.40 -1.82
C ARG A 105 -47.56 -15.05 -1.28
N ILE A 106 -46.51 -15.46 -1.99
CA ILE A 106 -45.13 -15.03 -1.73
C ILE A 106 -44.59 -14.29 -2.96
N ALA A 107 -44.04 -13.10 -2.77
CA ALA A 107 -43.50 -12.33 -3.87
C ALA A 107 -42.13 -12.89 -4.30
N ALA A 108 -41.86 -12.85 -5.60
CA ALA A 108 -40.57 -13.24 -6.17
C ALA A 108 -40.00 -12.13 -7.06
N ILE A 109 -38.68 -11.95 -7.04
CA ILE A 109 -37.97 -10.97 -7.89
C ILE A 109 -36.82 -11.65 -8.62
N THR A 110 -36.80 -11.59 -9.94
CA THR A 110 -35.68 -12.08 -10.77
C THR A 110 -34.80 -10.95 -11.30
N SER A 111 -33.50 -11.21 -11.39
CA SER A 111 -32.49 -10.30 -11.97
C SER A 111 -32.05 -10.68 -13.38
N THR A 112 -32.58 -11.76 -13.96
CA THR A 112 -32.02 -12.36 -15.19
C THR A 112 -33.04 -12.91 -16.20
N ALA A 113 -34.26 -13.29 -15.79
CA ALA A 113 -35.26 -13.84 -16.70
C ALA A 113 -36.01 -12.76 -17.49
N THR A 114 -35.94 -12.82 -18.82
CA THR A 114 -36.50 -11.80 -19.72
C THR A 114 -37.80 -12.22 -20.40
N ALA A 115 -38.19 -13.50 -20.41
CA ALA A 115 -39.43 -13.92 -21.06
C ALA A 115 -40.66 -13.24 -20.46
N ASP A 116 -41.59 -12.79 -21.28
CA ASP A 116 -42.74 -11.98 -20.86
C ASP A 116 -43.65 -12.76 -19.89
N LEU A 117 -43.84 -14.07 -20.11
CA LEU A 117 -44.63 -14.98 -19.27
C LEU A 117 -44.21 -15.06 -17.79
N VAL A 118 -43.01 -14.61 -17.43
CA VAL A 118 -42.56 -14.60 -16.02
C VAL A 118 -43.47 -13.72 -15.15
N THR A 119 -43.93 -12.60 -15.71
CA THR A 119 -44.75 -11.60 -14.99
C THR A 119 -46.13 -11.42 -15.60
N GLN A 120 -46.33 -11.85 -16.85
CA GLN A 120 -47.65 -11.84 -17.48
C GLN A 120 -48.64 -12.65 -16.65
N ASP A 121 -49.78 -12.02 -16.34
CA ASP A 121 -50.84 -12.57 -15.48
C ASP A 121 -50.34 -13.04 -14.09
N ASN A 122 -49.20 -12.52 -13.62
CA ASN A 122 -48.60 -12.86 -12.34
C ASN A 122 -48.18 -11.62 -11.54
N ASN A 123 -49.12 -11.04 -10.80
CA ASN A 123 -48.90 -9.89 -9.92
C ASN A 123 -48.07 -10.18 -8.65
N TRP A 124 -47.54 -11.39 -8.49
CA TRP A 124 -46.63 -11.77 -7.41
C TRP A 124 -45.17 -11.92 -7.88
N TYR A 125 -44.90 -11.76 -9.17
CA TYR A 125 -43.55 -11.82 -9.71
C TYR A 125 -43.13 -10.45 -10.23
N PHE A 126 -41.90 -10.05 -9.91
CA PHE A 126 -41.29 -8.81 -10.35
C PHE A 126 -39.94 -9.10 -11.01
N ARG A 127 -39.44 -8.15 -11.80
CA ARG A 127 -38.07 -8.25 -12.36
C ARG A 127 -37.36 -6.91 -12.38
N SER A 128 -36.07 -6.90 -12.08
CA SER A 128 -35.24 -5.66 -12.11
C SER A 128 -34.68 -5.30 -13.49
N ILE A 129 -35.02 -6.09 -14.51
CA ILE A 129 -34.52 -5.98 -15.89
C ILE A 129 -35.67 -5.83 -16.90
N PHE A 130 -35.34 -5.55 -18.16
CA PHE A 130 -36.32 -5.45 -19.24
C PHE A 130 -36.85 -6.83 -19.70
N THR A 131 -37.94 -6.83 -20.47
CA THR A 131 -38.53 -8.06 -21.04
C THR A 131 -38.01 -8.35 -22.46
N ASN A 132 -38.26 -9.56 -22.95
CA ASN A 132 -37.99 -9.97 -24.32
C ASN A 132 -38.80 -9.15 -25.31
N TYR A 133 -40.05 -8.79 -24.99
CA TYR A 133 -40.81 -7.81 -25.77
C TYR A 133 -40.04 -6.50 -25.96
N LYS A 134 -39.63 -5.84 -24.87
CA LYS A 134 -38.87 -4.57 -24.95
C LYS A 134 -37.56 -4.73 -25.72
N GLN A 135 -36.82 -5.81 -25.46
CA GLN A 135 -35.54 -6.07 -26.11
C GLN A 135 -35.68 -6.39 -27.61
N GLY A 136 -36.64 -7.23 -28.01
CA GLY A 136 -36.86 -7.60 -29.40
C GLY A 136 -37.22 -6.40 -30.27
N LYS A 137 -38.11 -5.55 -29.77
CA LYS A 137 -38.44 -4.25 -30.41
C LYS A 137 -37.22 -3.36 -30.55
N PHE A 138 -36.45 -3.24 -29.46
CA PHE A 138 -35.25 -2.44 -29.45
C PHE A 138 -34.21 -2.93 -30.46
N ILE A 139 -34.00 -4.25 -30.56
CA ILE A 139 -33.08 -4.85 -31.53
C ILE A 139 -33.56 -4.58 -32.96
N ALA A 140 -34.84 -4.80 -33.27
CA ALA A 140 -35.40 -4.48 -34.59
C ALA A 140 -35.22 -3.00 -34.96
N TYR A 141 -35.55 -2.09 -34.03
CA TYR A 141 -35.31 -0.65 -34.20
C TYR A 141 -33.84 -0.34 -34.48
N TYR A 142 -32.94 -0.87 -33.65
CA TYR A 142 -31.51 -0.62 -33.75
C TYR A 142 -30.95 -1.14 -35.07
N THR A 143 -31.38 -2.34 -35.51
CA THR A 143 -31.01 -2.94 -36.79
C THR A 143 -31.41 -2.06 -37.97
N LYS A 144 -32.67 -1.62 -38.02
CA LYS A 144 -33.19 -0.81 -39.13
C LYS A 144 -32.62 0.61 -39.14
N HIS A 145 -32.68 1.32 -38.01
CA HIS A 145 -32.46 2.76 -37.98
C HIS A 145 -31.04 3.17 -37.57
N ILE A 146 -30.36 2.37 -36.75
CA ILE A 146 -28.99 2.69 -36.30
C ILE A 146 -27.94 1.96 -37.14
N LEU A 147 -28.13 0.65 -37.37
CA LEU A 147 -27.25 -0.17 -38.21
C LEU A 147 -27.60 -0.08 -39.70
N LYS A 148 -28.71 0.58 -40.04
CA LYS A 148 -29.15 0.86 -41.43
C LYS A 148 -29.31 -0.40 -42.28
N ARG A 149 -29.77 -1.50 -41.68
CA ARG A 149 -30.05 -2.76 -42.39
C ARG A 149 -31.49 -2.80 -42.87
N LYS A 150 -31.71 -3.24 -44.11
CA LYS A 150 -33.04 -3.38 -44.70
C LYS A 150 -33.67 -4.75 -44.41
N ASN A 151 -32.84 -5.77 -44.32
CA ASN A 151 -33.21 -7.17 -44.21
C ASN A 151 -32.43 -7.84 -43.08
N VAL A 152 -32.98 -8.91 -42.52
CA VAL A 152 -32.36 -9.71 -41.43
C VAL A 152 -32.89 -11.14 -41.45
N SER A 153 -32.02 -12.12 -41.27
CA SER A 153 -32.45 -13.49 -41.00
C SER A 153 -32.37 -13.80 -39.51
N VAL A 154 -33.15 -14.76 -39.01
CA VAL A 154 -33.21 -15.08 -37.57
C VAL A 154 -32.89 -16.54 -37.31
N ILE A 155 -32.03 -16.80 -36.33
CA ILE A 155 -31.83 -18.13 -35.74
C ILE A 155 -32.33 -18.08 -34.30
N TYR A 156 -33.22 -18.99 -33.94
CA TYR A 156 -33.87 -19.00 -32.62
C TYR A 156 -33.90 -20.41 -32.02
N ILE A 157 -33.94 -20.47 -30.69
CA ILE A 157 -34.07 -21.73 -29.93
C ILE A 157 -35.55 -21.97 -29.57
N GLU A 158 -35.92 -23.25 -29.42
CA GLU A 158 -37.32 -23.66 -29.19
C GLU A 158 -37.89 -23.29 -27.80
N ASP A 159 -37.05 -22.86 -26.85
CA ASP A 159 -37.50 -22.55 -25.50
C ASP A 159 -38.26 -21.22 -25.41
N GLU A 160 -38.84 -20.96 -24.23
CA GLU A 160 -39.66 -19.76 -24.00
C GLU A 160 -38.86 -18.46 -24.15
N TYR A 161 -37.55 -18.49 -23.86
CA TYR A 161 -36.70 -17.33 -24.09
C TYR A 161 -36.54 -17.01 -25.58
N GLY A 162 -36.20 -18.02 -26.40
CA GLY A 162 -36.00 -17.86 -27.84
C GLY A 162 -37.27 -17.48 -28.59
N LYS A 163 -38.37 -18.21 -28.32
CA LYS A 163 -39.67 -17.99 -28.98
C LYS A 163 -40.25 -16.60 -28.69
N SER A 164 -40.32 -16.19 -27.42
CA SER A 164 -40.87 -14.87 -27.06
C SER A 164 -40.02 -13.72 -27.61
N LEU A 165 -38.70 -13.89 -27.67
CA LEU A 165 -37.79 -12.90 -28.23
C LEU A 165 -37.94 -12.78 -29.76
N LEU A 166 -38.08 -13.91 -30.47
CA LEU A 166 -38.37 -13.93 -31.91
C LEU A 166 -39.70 -13.21 -32.19
N SER A 167 -40.77 -13.59 -31.50
CA SER A 167 -42.10 -13.02 -31.72
C SER A 167 -42.11 -11.49 -31.56
N ALA A 168 -41.46 -10.98 -30.51
CA ALA A 168 -41.34 -9.54 -30.27
C ALA A 168 -40.55 -8.81 -31.37
N PHE A 169 -39.46 -9.43 -31.84
CA PHE A 169 -38.66 -8.89 -32.93
C PHE A 169 -39.45 -8.88 -34.24
N GLU A 170 -40.15 -9.96 -34.58
CA GLU A 170 -40.98 -10.08 -35.78
C GLU A 170 -42.12 -9.07 -35.82
N GLU A 171 -42.88 -8.98 -34.73
CA GLU A 171 -44.03 -8.07 -34.63
C GLU A 171 -43.60 -6.62 -34.92
N TYR A 172 -42.48 -6.20 -34.34
CA TYR A 172 -42.02 -4.83 -34.51
C TYR A 172 -41.30 -4.60 -35.84
N SER A 173 -40.59 -5.62 -36.35
CA SER A 173 -39.97 -5.58 -37.68
C SER A 173 -41.02 -5.29 -38.76
N LYS A 174 -42.19 -5.96 -38.68
CA LYS A 174 -43.34 -5.69 -39.55
C LYS A 174 -43.83 -4.24 -39.44
N LYS A 175 -43.88 -3.68 -38.23
CA LYS A 175 -44.34 -2.29 -38.00
C LYS A 175 -43.38 -1.23 -38.57
N ILE A 176 -42.08 -1.50 -38.60
CA ILE A 176 -41.05 -0.54 -39.05
C ILE A 176 -40.50 -0.84 -40.46
N GLY A 177 -41.05 -1.85 -41.15
CA GLY A 177 -40.60 -2.28 -42.48
C GLY A 177 -39.17 -2.83 -42.49
N LEU A 178 -38.80 -3.64 -41.50
CA LEU A 178 -37.58 -4.46 -41.52
C LEU A 178 -37.94 -5.86 -42.03
N ASP A 179 -37.39 -6.24 -43.18
CA ASP A 179 -37.73 -7.51 -43.84
C ASP A 179 -37.03 -8.68 -43.15
N ILE A 180 -37.78 -9.76 -42.88
CA ILE A 180 -37.23 -10.99 -42.31
C ILE A 180 -37.16 -12.04 -43.41
N ASP A 181 -35.97 -12.28 -43.95
CA ASP A 181 -35.80 -13.14 -45.13
C ASP A 181 -36.01 -14.62 -44.76
N HIS A 182 -35.39 -15.06 -43.67
CA HIS A 182 -35.39 -16.46 -43.25
C HIS A 182 -35.45 -16.60 -41.72
N LYS A 183 -36.02 -17.73 -41.29
CA LYS A 183 -36.10 -18.13 -39.88
C LYS A 183 -35.68 -19.58 -39.73
N TRP A 184 -34.67 -19.83 -38.90
CA TRP A 184 -34.14 -21.16 -38.66
C TRP A 184 -34.24 -21.54 -37.18
N LEU A 185 -34.83 -22.70 -36.92
CA LEU A 185 -34.88 -23.29 -35.58
C LEU A 185 -33.55 -23.97 -35.26
N PHE A 186 -33.03 -23.70 -34.06
CA PHE A 186 -31.89 -24.39 -33.48
C PHE A 186 -32.39 -25.40 -32.44
N THR A 187 -32.08 -26.69 -32.66
CA THR A 187 -32.39 -27.78 -31.73
C THR A 187 -31.13 -28.25 -30.99
N ASN A 188 -31.28 -28.57 -29.71
CA ASN A 188 -30.16 -28.86 -28.79
C ASN A 188 -29.49 -30.24 -28.99
N ASN A 189 -29.90 -31.02 -29.98
CA ASN A 189 -29.40 -32.37 -30.19
C ASN A 189 -28.08 -32.32 -30.98
N PHE A 190 -26.95 -32.51 -30.29
CA PHE A 190 -25.59 -32.31 -30.82
C PHE A 190 -25.26 -33.15 -32.08
N HIS A 191 -25.95 -34.28 -32.29
CA HIS A 191 -25.81 -35.10 -33.50
C HIS A 191 -26.59 -34.54 -34.71
N GLU A 192 -27.81 -34.01 -34.51
CA GLU A 192 -28.59 -33.33 -35.57
C GLU A 192 -28.05 -31.92 -35.88
N LEU A 193 -27.38 -31.31 -34.89
CA LEU A 193 -26.69 -30.03 -34.96
C LEU A 193 -25.73 -29.95 -36.16
N ASN A 194 -25.10 -31.06 -36.54
CA ASN A 194 -24.14 -31.07 -37.64
C ASN A 194 -24.79 -31.16 -39.03
N ASN A 195 -26.05 -31.60 -39.16
CA ASN A 195 -26.67 -31.74 -40.48
C ASN A 195 -27.62 -30.58 -40.79
N ASN A 196 -28.53 -30.23 -39.87
CA ASN A 196 -29.49 -29.16 -40.10
C ASN A 196 -28.85 -27.77 -40.05
N LEU A 197 -27.89 -27.56 -39.14
CA LEU A 197 -27.20 -26.28 -38.99
C LEU A 197 -26.20 -26.08 -40.14
N LYS A 198 -25.53 -27.15 -40.59
CA LYS A 198 -24.76 -27.14 -41.84
C LYS A 198 -25.65 -26.85 -43.03
N GLN A 199 -26.75 -27.57 -43.24
CA GLN A 199 -27.69 -27.27 -44.33
C GLN A 199 -28.20 -25.83 -44.30
N ASN A 200 -28.59 -25.31 -43.13
CA ASN A 200 -29.06 -23.94 -43.00
C ASN A 200 -27.96 -22.91 -43.31
N ILE A 201 -26.72 -23.12 -42.85
CA ILE A 201 -25.62 -22.18 -43.12
C ILE A 201 -25.02 -22.39 -44.53
N ASP A 202 -25.05 -23.59 -45.07
CA ASP A 202 -24.69 -23.87 -46.45
C ASP A 202 -25.71 -23.20 -47.38
N ASN A 203 -27.01 -23.22 -47.04
CA ASN A 203 -28.02 -22.41 -47.75
C ASN A 203 -27.71 -20.90 -47.66
N ILE A 204 -27.24 -20.39 -46.52
CA ILE A 204 -26.76 -19.00 -46.39
C ILE A 204 -25.56 -18.73 -47.30
N LYS A 205 -24.64 -19.69 -47.42
CA LYS A 205 -23.46 -19.57 -48.30
C LYS A 205 -23.84 -19.50 -49.79
N HIS A 206 -24.95 -20.13 -50.17
CA HIS A 206 -25.46 -20.11 -51.55
C HIS A 206 -26.42 -18.95 -51.82
N ASN A 207 -27.05 -18.36 -50.79
CA ASN A 207 -27.91 -17.17 -50.90
C ASN A 207 -27.12 -15.89 -50.60
N GLN A 208 -26.72 -15.16 -51.65
CA GLN A 208 -25.94 -13.91 -51.53
C GLN A 208 -26.67 -12.75 -50.83
N ASP A 209 -27.97 -12.89 -50.54
CA ASP A 209 -28.81 -11.84 -49.96
C ASP A 209 -28.72 -11.76 -48.41
N VAL A 210 -28.23 -12.81 -47.74
CA VAL A 210 -28.13 -12.83 -46.28
C VAL A 210 -26.86 -12.13 -45.82
N ASN A 211 -26.99 -10.94 -45.21
CA ASN A 211 -25.87 -10.16 -44.69
C ASN A 211 -25.95 -9.85 -43.17
N THR A 212 -27.10 -10.08 -42.55
CA THR A 212 -27.38 -9.77 -41.14
C THR A 212 -28.18 -10.91 -40.52
N ILE A 213 -27.74 -11.41 -39.36
CA ILE A 213 -28.43 -12.46 -38.62
C ILE A 213 -28.70 -12.01 -37.19
N PHE A 214 -29.96 -12.13 -36.76
CA PHE A 214 -30.37 -12.04 -35.38
C PHE A 214 -30.34 -13.42 -34.71
N LEU A 215 -29.59 -13.55 -33.63
CA LEU A 215 -29.43 -14.76 -32.82
C LEU A 215 -30.30 -14.64 -31.56
N ALA A 216 -31.52 -15.16 -31.64
CA ALA A 216 -32.41 -15.37 -30.50
C ALA A 216 -32.04 -16.67 -29.76
N LEU A 217 -30.77 -16.75 -29.35
CA LEU A 217 -30.15 -17.93 -28.74
C LEU A 217 -29.57 -17.61 -27.36
N HIS A 218 -29.44 -18.65 -26.55
CA HIS A 218 -28.68 -18.58 -25.31
C HIS A 218 -27.17 -18.60 -25.57
N ASP A 219 -26.39 -18.17 -24.57
CA ASP A 219 -24.94 -18.04 -24.67
C ASP A 219 -24.18 -19.34 -24.96
N VAL A 220 -24.76 -20.51 -24.64
CA VAL A 220 -24.13 -21.81 -24.89
C VAL A 220 -24.39 -22.26 -26.33
N GLU A 221 -25.64 -22.15 -26.76
CA GLU A 221 -26.18 -22.57 -28.05
C GLU A 221 -25.72 -21.66 -29.19
N ALA A 222 -25.47 -20.38 -28.90
CA ALA A 222 -24.88 -19.45 -29.86
C ALA A 222 -23.42 -19.79 -30.22
N VAL A 223 -22.66 -20.49 -29.35
CA VAL A 223 -21.25 -20.81 -29.61
C VAL A 223 -21.04 -21.64 -30.88
N PRO A 224 -21.67 -22.82 -31.07
CA PRO A 224 -21.50 -23.61 -32.28
C PRO A 224 -21.98 -22.86 -33.54
N VAL A 225 -23.06 -22.06 -33.45
CA VAL A 225 -23.58 -21.27 -34.56
C VAL A 225 -22.54 -20.23 -35.02
N VAL A 226 -22.06 -19.40 -34.09
CA VAL A 226 -21.07 -18.37 -34.38
C VAL A 226 -19.77 -18.99 -34.89
N LYS A 227 -19.33 -20.10 -34.29
CA LYS A 227 -18.16 -20.84 -34.73
C LYS A 227 -18.29 -21.23 -36.20
N TYR A 228 -19.37 -21.91 -36.56
CA TYR A 228 -19.57 -22.40 -37.92
C TYR A 228 -19.67 -21.26 -38.94
N ILE A 229 -20.38 -20.18 -38.62
CA ILE A 229 -20.47 -18.99 -39.49
C ILE A 229 -19.08 -18.42 -39.79
N LYS A 230 -18.26 -18.25 -38.74
CA LYS A 230 -16.93 -17.64 -38.85
C LYS A 230 -15.92 -18.56 -39.53
N ASP A 231 -15.93 -19.85 -39.22
CA ASP A 231 -15.08 -20.85 -39.88
C ASP A 231 -15.40 -21.02 -41.37
N SER A 232 -16.66 -20.79 -41.74
CA SER A 232 -17.10 -20.82 -43.14
C SER A 232 -16.66 -19.60 -43.95
N GLY A 233 -15.99 -18.63 -43.32
CA GLY A 233 -15.51 -17.40 -43.95
C GLY A 233 -16.61 -16.39 -44.31
N LEU A 234 -17.80 -16.52 -43.70
CA LEU A 234 -18.94 -15.63 -43.98
C LEU A 234 -18.81 -14.32 -43.19
N ASP A 235 -18.78 -13.19 -43.89
CA ASP A 235 -18.77 -11.84 -43.28
C ASP A 235 -20.19 -11.33 -42.99
N LEU A 236 -20.81 -11.91 -41.96
CA LEU A 236 -22.18 -11.56 -41.55
C LEU A 236 -22.18 -10.65 -40.33
N LEU A 237 -23.09 -9.67 -40.33
CA LEU A 237 -23.40 -8.89 -39.13
C LEU A 237 -24.27 -9.71 -38.19
N LEU A 238 -23.73 -10.10 -37.04
CA LEU A 238 -24.45 -10.86 -36.03
C LEU A 238 -24.97 -9.93 -34.93
N ILE A 239 -26.23 -10.13 -34.54
CA ILE A 239 -26.90 -9.38 -33.48
C ILE A 239 -27.48 -10.39 -32.48
N GLY A 240 -27.24 -10.22 -31.19
CA GLY A 240 -27.70 -11.13 -30.14
C GLY A 240 -28.56 -10.44 -29.08
N GLY A 241 -29.32 -11.25 -28.34
CA GLY A 241 -30.00 -10.80 -27.13
C GLY A 241 -29.09 -10.72 -25.89
N ALA A 242 -29.68 -10.37 -24.74
CA ALA A 242 -28.98 -10.27 -23.45
C ALA A 242 -28.22 -11.52 -23.01
N SER A 243 -28.54 -12.71 -23.55
CA SER A 243 -27.77 -13.92 -23.27
C SER A 243 -26.36 -13.84 -23.85
N ILE A 244 -26.24 -13.35 -25.09
CA ILE A 244 -24.98 -13.17 -25.82
C ILE A 244 -24.20 -11.94 -25.33
N GLY A 245 -24.90 -10.88 -24.90
CA GLY A 245 -24.30 -9.64 -24.38
C GLY A 245 -23.66 -9.76 -22.99
N LYS A 246 -22.81 -10.76 -22.79
CA LYS A 246 -22.09 -11.03 -21.55
C LYS A 246 -20.62 -11.28 -21.85
N GLN A 247 -19.72 -10.76 -21.02
CA GLN A 247 -18.29 -11.03 -21.15
C GLN A 247 -17.95 -12.54 -21.06
N SER A 248 -18.79 -13.33 -20.38
CA SER A 248 -18.65 -14.78 -20.30
C SER A 248 -18.87 -15.49 -21.64
N PHE A 249 -19.64 -14.91 -22.57
CA PHE A 249 -19.86 -15.48 -23.91
C PHE A 249 -18.55 -15.56 -24.70
N ALA A 250 -17.80 -14.47 -24.81
CA ALA A 250 -16.50 -14.45 -25.49
C ALA A 250 -15.50 -15.45 -24.89
N LYS A 251 -15.51 -15.63 -23.57
CA LYS A 251 -14.64 -16.60 -22.89
C LYS A 251 -14.89 -18.05 -23.32
N ARG A 252 -16.07 -18.39 -23.86
CA ARG A 252 -16.40 -19.75 -24.31
C ARG A 252 -15.63 -20.18 -25.55
N PHE A 253 -15.15 -19.21 -26.34
CA PHE A 253 -14.39 -19.48 -27.55
C PHE A 253 -12.89 -19.70 -27.29
N LYS A 254 -12.38 -19.38 -26.09
CA LYS A 254 -10.96 -19.55 -25.72
C LYS A 254 -10.43 -20.97 -25.89
N LYS A 255 -11.31 -21.97 -25.91
CA LYS A 255 -10.94 -23.38 -26.15
C LYS A 255 -10.59 -23.68 -27.60
N TYR A 256 -10.91 -22.78 -28.53
CA TYR A 256 -10.64 -22.97 -29.96
C TYR A 256 -9.30 -22.33 -30.37
N PRO A 257 -8.51 -22.99 -31.22
CA PRO A 257 -7.20 -22.48 -31.65
C PRO A 257 -7.26 -21.11 -32.32
N GLU A 258 -8.27 -20.87 -33.17
CA GLU A 258 -8.41 -19.62 -33.93
C GLU A 258 -8.59 -18.41 -33.01
N GLU A 259 -9.34 -18.58 -31.91
CA GLU A 259 -9.53 -17.55 -30.90
C GLU A 259 -8.25 -17.28 -30.10
N SER A 260 -7.38 -18.27 -29.97
CA SER A 260 -6.07 -18.13 -29.29
C SER A 260 -5.05 -17.44 -30.19
N LEU A 261 -5.08 -17.71 -31.50
CA LEU A 261 -4.22 -17.09 -32.50
C LEU A 261 -4.63 -15.65 -32.80
N CYS A 262 -5.93 -15.41 -32.92
CA CYS A 262 -6.51 -14.09 -33.20
C CYS A 262 -7.61 -13.79 -32.17
N PRO A 263 -7.27 -13.11 -31.05
CA PRO A 263 -8.26 -12.75 -30.04
C PRO A 263 -9.41 -11.94 -30.64
N GLY A 264 -10.63 -12.45 -30.52
CA GLY A 264 -11.82 -11.85 -31.11
C GLY A 264 -12.25 -12.50 -32.43
N TYR A 265 -11.53 -13.50 -32.95
CA TYR A 265 -11.85 -14.17 -34.22
C TYR A 265 -13.33 -14.53 -34.35
N TYR A 266 -13.91 -15.13 -33.30
CA TYR A 266 -15.31 -15.52 -33.33
C TYR A 266 -16.28 -14.40 -32.93
N THR A 267 -15.86 -13.49 -32.05
CA THR A 267 -16.79 -12.57 -31.39
C THR A 267 -16.76 -11.14 -31.89
N ASP A 268 -15.70 -10.71 -32.55
CA ASP A 268 -15.55 -9.31 -32.94
C ASP A 268 -16.60 -8.90 -33.97
N GLY A 269 -17.19 -7.73 -33.71
CA GLY A 269 -18.27 -7.18 -34.53
C GLY A 269 -19.66 -7.72 -34.19
N ILE A 270 -19.79 -8.68 -33.26
CA ILE A 270 -21.11 -9.12 -32.76
C ILE A 270 -21.71 -8.00 -31.90
N TYR A 271 -22.91 -7.55 -32.28
CA TYR A 271 -23.73 -6.64 -31.49
C TYR A 271 -24.60 -7.45 -30.54
N ALA A 272 -24.82 -6.97 -29.33
CA ALA A 272 -25.79 -7.60 -28.44
C ALA A 272 -26.36 -6.61 -27.44
N THR A 273 -27.63 -6.77 -27.12
CA THR A 273 -28.21 -6.12 -25.95
C THR A 273 -27.64 -6.73 -24.69
N THR A 274 -27.64 -5.98 -23.59
CA THR A 274 -27.12 -6.47 -22.30
C THR A 274 -27.84 -5.81 -21.14
N TYR A 275 -27.83 -6.45 -19.97
CA TYR A 275 -28.50 -5.90 -18.79
C TYR A 275 -27.86 -4.60 -18.30
N PHE A 276 -26.53 -4.47 -18.49
CA PHE A 276 -25.75 -3.39 -17.94
C PHE A 276 -24.35 -3.32 -18.57
N ILE A 277 -23.83 -2.11 -18.81
CA ILE A 277 -22.46 -1.87 -19.28
C ILE A 277 -21.79 -0.87 -18.33
N TYR A 278 -20.62 -1.23 -17.81
CA TYR A 278 -19.91 -0.40 -16.83
C TYR A 278 -19.44 0.93 -17.37
N ASP A 279 -19.13 0.99 -18.66
CA ASP A 279 -18.51 2.14 -19.29
C ASP A 279 -19.44 3.36 -19.35
N ILE A 280 -20.76 3.17 -19.49
CA ILE A 280 -21.78 4.23 -19.52
C ILE A 280 -22.56 4.35 -18.20
N SER A 281 -22.08 3.74 -17.13
CA SER A 281 -22.83 3.58 -15.88
C SER A 281 -22.80 4.79 -14.94
N ASN A 282 -23.55 4.72 -13.83
CA ASN A 282 -23.64 5.78 -12.83
C ASN A 282 -22.60 5.61 -11.70
N GLN A 283 -22.50 6.60 -10.80
CA GLN A 283 -21.56 6.59 -9.68
C GLN A 283 -21.75 5.36 -8.74
N LYS A 284 -23.01 4.93 -8.51
CA LYS A 284 -23.31 3.78 -7.64
C LYS A 284 -22.72 2.49 -8.21
N ALA A 285 -22.82 2.28 -9.53
CA ALA A 285 -22.21 1.12 -10.17
C ALA A 285 -20.68 1.11 -10.08
N GLN A 286 -20.01 2.26 -10.21
CA GLN A 286 -18.54 2.32 -10.08
C GLN A 286 -18.08 2.01 -8.65
N LYS A 287 -18.82 2.50 -7.63
CA LYS A 287 -18.59 2.13 -6.23
C LYS A 287 -18.76 0.63 -6.02
N PHE A 288 -19.85 0.04 -6.53
CA PHE A 288 -20.08 -1.40 -6.49
C PHE A 288 -18.93 -2.19 -7.14
N ARG A 289 -18.48 -1.79 -8.34
CA ARG A 289 -17.35 -2.42 -9.04
C ARG A 289 -16.11 -2.51 -8.17
N THR A 290 -15.75 -1.41 -7.52
CA THR A 290 -14.56 -1.30 -6.68
C THR A 290 -14.64 -2.26 -5.48
N LEU A 291 -15.77 -2.22 -4.76
CA LEU A 291 -15.98 -3.09 -3.59
C LEU A 291 -16.03 -4.56 -3.99
N PHE A 292 -16.61 -4.88 -5.14
CA PHE A 292 -16.75 -6.26 -5.62
C PHE A 292 -15.40 -6.84 -6.02
N GLN A 293 -14.59 -6.05 -6.73
CA GLN A 293 -13.22 -6.44 -7.08
C GLN A 293 -12.34 -6.62 -5.84
N LYS A 294 -12.45 -5.73 -4.84
CA LYS A 294 -11.71 -5.85 -3.57
C LYS A 294 -11.99 -7.20 -2.88
N LYS A 295 -13.27 -7.58 -2.84
CA LYS A 295 -13.76 -8.79 -2.15
C LYS A 295 -13.54 -10.08 -2.94
N TYR A 296 -14.03 -10.14 -4.17
CA TYR A 296 -14.08 -11.38 -4.98
C TYR A 296 -12.90 -11.53 -5.94
N LYS A 297 -11.97 -10.56 -5.98
CA LYS A 297 -10.78 -10.57 -6.87
C LYS A 297 -11.13 -10.78 -8.35
N LYS A 298 -12.31 -10.32 -8.75
CA LYS A 298 -12.79 -10.40 -10.14
C LYS A 298 -13.66 -9.18 -10.48
N ILE A 299 -13.69 -8.81 -11.76
CA ILE A 299 -14.57 -7.75 -12.23
C ILE A 299 -16.01 -8.28 -12.25
N PRO A 300 -16.96 -7.63 -11.56
CA PRO A 300 -18.36 -8.05 -11.60
C PRO A 300 -18.94 -7.99 -13.02
N GLY A 301 -19.76 -8.97 -13.39
CA GLY A 301 -20.56 -8.95 -14.61
C GLY A 301 -21.86 -8.16 -14.45
N ALA A 302 -22.59 -7.97 -15.55
CA ALA A 302 -23.89 -7.29 -15.56
C ALA A 302 -24.93 -7.98 -14.66
N VAL A 303 -24.85 -9.31 -14.54
CA VAL A 303 -25.73 -10.11 -13.68
C VAL A 303 -25.49 -9.83 -12.20
N ALA A 304 -24.24 -9.67 -11.78
CA ALA A 304 -23.93 -9.33 -10.39
C ALA A 304 -24.52 -7.96 -10.01
N VAL A 305 -24.51 -6.99 -10.93
CA VAL A 305 -25.12 -5.65 -10.74
C VAL A 305 -26.64 -5.76 -10.59
N SER A 306 -27.33 -6.42 -11.53
CA SER A 306 -28.78 -6.57 -11.44
C SER A 306 -29.22 -7.40 -10.22
N SER A 307 -28.35 -8.30 -9.74
CA SER A 307 -28.58 -9.12 -8.55
C SER A 307 -28.38 -8.35 -7.25
N TYR A 308 -27.39 -7.44 -7.21
CA TYR A 308 -27.23 -6.46 -6.12
C TYR A 308 -28.46 -5.56 -6.01
N ASP A 309 -29.02 -5.15 -7.15
CA ASP A 309 -30.22 -4.32 -7.19
C ASP A 309 -31.50 -5.04 -6.71
N ILE A 310 -31.73 -6.32 -7.04
CA ILE A 310 -32.91 -7.04 -6.52
C ILE A 310 -32.83 -7.23 -5.00
N ALA A 311 -31.62 -7.46 -4.47
CA ALA A 311 -31.43 -7.53 -3.02
C ALA A 311 -31.76 -6.18 -2.38
N GLY A 312 -31.31 -5.08 -2.99
CA GLY A 312 -31.67 -3.74 -2.56
C GLY A 312 -33.16 -3.44 -2.57
N ILE A 313 -33.86 -3.83 -3.65
CA ILE A 313 -35.31 -3.69 -3.78
C ILE A 313 -36.04 -4.51 -2.70
N ALA A 314 -35.61 -5.76 -2.46
CA ALA A 314 -36.20 -6.61 -1.45
C ALA A 314 -36.01 -6.05 -0.04
N ILE A 315 -34.82 -5.54 0.28
CA ILE A 315 -34.56 -4.89 1.57
C ILE A 315 -35.36 -3.60 1.72
N ASP A 316 -35.45 -2.78 0.68
CA ASP A 316 -36.29 -1.57 0.67
C ASP A 316 -37.76 -1.91 0.96
N ALA A 317 -38.29 -2.96 0.32
CA ALA A 317 -39.65 -3.42 0.56
C ALA A 317 -39.85 -3.97 1.98
N ILE A 318 -38.93 -4.79 2.49
CA ILE A 318 -39.00 -5.32 3.86
C ILE A 318 -38.97 -4.18 4.90
N LYS A 319 -38.14 -3.15 4.68
CA LYS A 319 -38.04 -1.98 5.58
C LYS A 319 -39.31 -1.14 5.58
N ASN A 320 -39.89 -0.90 4.40
CA ASN A 320 -40.87 0.17 4.21
C ASN A 320 -42.32 -0.32 4.01
N ALA A 321 -42.55 -1.63 3.85
CA ALA A 321 -43.90 -2.19 3.67
C ALA A 321 -44.75 -2.23 4.97
N GLY A 322 -44.19 -1.87 6.13
CA GLY A 322 -44.90 -1.90 7.41
C GLY A 322 -45.22 -3.32 7.90
N ILE A 323 -44.28 -4.25 7.73
CA ILE A 323 -44.39 -5.63 8.24
C ILE A 323 -44.42 -5.66 9.78
N THR A 324 -45.16 -6.60 10.37
CA THR A 324 -45.32 -6.70 11.83
C THR A 324 -44.58 -7.89 12.44
N GLY A 325 -44.21 -8.89 11.64
CA GLY A 325 -43.61 -10.14 12.09
C GLY A 325 -44.60 -11.11 12.76
N LYS A 326 -45.88 -10.75 12.89
CA LYS A 326 -46.90 -11.57 13.56
C LYS A 326 -47.56 -12.59 12.63
N ASN A 327 -47.70 -12.25 11.36
CA ASN A 327 -48.33 -13.12 10.36
C ASN A 327 -47.56 -13.03 9.05
N ILE A 328 -46.82 -14.09 8.75
CA ILE A 328 -45.96 -14.17 7.57
C ILE A 328 -46.73 -13.97 6.25
N LYS A 329 -47.98 -14.46 6.14
CA LYS A 329 -48.79 -14.29 4.92
C LYS A 329 -49.21 -12.83 4.74
N ALA A 330 -49.57 -12.15 5.84
CA ALA A 330 -49.90 -10.73 5.80
C ALA A 330 -48.68 -9.88 5.48
N ASP A 331 -47.50 -10.22 6.02
CA ASP A 331 -46.25 -9.50 5.76
C ASP A 331 -45.78 -9.70 4.32
N ARG A 332 -45.85 -10.94 3.78
CA ARG A 332 -45.59 -11.23 2.36
C ARG A 332 -46.50 -10.42 1.43
N GLN A 333 -47.78 -10.31 1.78
CA GLN A 333 -48.77 -9.51 1.06
C GLN A 333 -48.41 -8.02 1.06
N LYS A 334 -48.04 -7.45 2.21
CA LYS A 334 -47.58 -6.05 2.31
C LYS A 334 -46.34 -5.78 1.47
N ILE A 335 -45.37 -6.70 1.46
CA ILE A 335 -44.16 -6.60 0.63
C ILE A 335 -44.54 -6.54 -0.85
N ARG A 336 -45.43 -7.44 -1.30
CA ARG A 336 -45.92 -7.42 -2.69
C ARG A 336 -46.60 -6.10 -3.04
N ASP A 337 -47.47 -5.60 -2.16
CA ASP A 337 -48.19 -4.34 -2.38
C ASP A 337 -47.23 -3.14 -2.44
N TYR A 338 -46.22 -3.13 -1.58
CA TYR A 338 -45.16 -2.11 -1.61
C TYR A 338 -44.43 -2.11 -2.95
N LEU A 339 -43.99 -3.28 -3.44
CA LEU A 339 -43.34 -3.38 -4.74
C LEU A 339 -44.26 -2.89 -5.88
N ALA A 340 -45.53 -3.30 -5.86
CA ALA A 340 -46.52 -2.89 -6.87
C ALA A 340 -46.87 -1.39 -6.81
N SER A 341 -46.64 -0.71 -5.68
CA SER A 341 -46.85 0.74 -5.55
C SER A 341 -45.77 1.57 -6.25
N LYS A 342 -44.58 1.00 -6.49
CA LYS A 342 -43.45 1.69 -7.12
C LYS A 342 -43.63 1.83 -8.63
N LYS A 343 -44.54 2.71 -9.05
CA LYS A 343 -44.95 2.84 -10.48
C LYS A 343 -44.30 4.00 -11.21
N GLN A 344 -43.70 4.95 -10.51
CA GLN A 344 -43.18 6.19 -11.08
C GLN A 344 -41.73 6.43 -10.67
N LEU A 345 -41.04 7.29 -11.42
CA LEU A 345 -39.64 7.63 -11.16
C LEU A 345 -39.44 8.24 -9.75
N ASN A 346 -40.40 9.02 -9.26
CA ASN A 346 -40.31 9.66 -7.95
C ASN A 346 -40.33 8.65 -6.79
N ASP A 347 -40.96 7.50 -6.99
CA ASP A 347 -41.03 6.42 -6.00
C ASP A 347 -39.96 5.34 -6.24
N ALA A 348 -39.15 5.48 -7.29
CA ALA A 348 -38.26 4.46 -7.78
C ALA A 348 -37.13 4.15 -6.80
N PHE A 349 -36.78 2.86 -6.71
CA PHE A 349 -35.58 2.43 -6.04
C PHE A 349 -34.35 2.92 -6.81
N SER A 350 -33.45 3.64 -6.15
CA SER A 350 -32.23 4.14 -6.77
C SER A 350 -31.11 3.11 -6.70
N GLY A 351 -31.05 2.22 -7.71
CA GLY A 351 -30.10 1.11 -7.81
C GLY A 351 -28.79 1.43 -8.52
N THR A 352 -27.89 0.45 -8.56
CA THR A 352 -26.61 0.48 -9.26
C THR A 352 -26.78 0.48 -10.78
N SER A 353 -27.76 -0.24 -11.32
CA SER A 353 -28.10 -0.20 -12.76
C SER A 353 -29.02 0.96 -13.15
N GLY A 354 -29.26 1.92 -12.24
CA GLY A 354 -30.14 3.07 -12.45
C GLY A 354 -31.40 3.01 -11.58
N TYR A 355 -32.34 3.92 -11.84
CA TYR A 355 -33.63 3.93 -11.15
C TYR A 355 -34.48 2.72 -11.56
N ILE A 356 -35.17 2.13 -10.58
CA ILE A 356 -35.97 0.92 -10.76
C ILE A 356 -37.36 1.16 -10.18
N TYR A 357 -38.35 1.15 -11.06
CA TYR A 357 -39.77 1.16 -10.75
C TYR A 357 -40.46 0.21 -11.73
N PHE A 358 -41.63 -0.27 -11.37
CA PHE A 358 -42.32 -1.34 -12.06
C PHE A 358 -43.53 -0.81 -12.84
N ASP A 359 -43.75 -1.39 -14.02
CA ASP A 359 -45.03 -1.24 -14.72
C ASP A 359 -46.15 -2.04 -14.04
N SER A 360 -47.37 -1.96 -14.59
CA SER A 360 -48.55 -2.65 -14.03
C SER A 360 -48.41 -4.18 -13.96
N GLN A 361 -47.48 -4.76 -14.72
CA GLN A 361 -47.20 -6.19 -14.70
C GLN A 361 -46.02 -6.56 -13.80
N GLY A 362 -45.33 -5.60 -13.16
CA GLY A 362 -44.18 -5.90 -12.32
C GLY A 362 -42.83 -5.92 -13.07
N ASN A 363 -42.76 -5.39 -14.30
CA ASN A 363 -41.49 -5.28 -15.02
C ASN A 363 -40.80 -3.95 -14.77
N ALA A 364 -39.48 -3.98 -14.58
CA ALA A 364 -38.70 -2.75 -14.50
C ALA A 364 -38.83 -1.92 -15.79
N VAL A 365 -39.11 -0.64 -15.62
CA VAL A 365 -39.09 0.34 -16.71
C VAL A 365 -37.65 0.84 -16.88
N LYS A 366 -36.91 0.16 -17.75
CA LYS A 366 -35.49 0.44 -18.03
C LYS A 366 -35.21 0.51 -19.54
N SER A 367 -34.20 1.29 -19.87
CA SER A 367 -33.60 1.30 -21.21
C SER A 367 -32.86 0.00 -21.47
N VAL A 368 -32.67 -0.35 -22.75
CA VAL A 368 -31.93 -1.54 -23.18
C VAL A 368 -30.55 -1.11 -23.68
N PRO A 369 -29.47 -1.34 -22.91
CA PRO A 369 -28.11 -1.08 -23.38
C PRO A 369 -27.75 -1.92 -24.61
N MET A 370 -27.06 -1.31 -25.58
CA MET A 370 -26.50 -2.01 -26.73
C MET A 370 -24.97 -2.06 -26.62
N ALA A 371 -24.40 -3.24 -26.80
CA ALA A 371 -22.97 -3.48 -26.75
C ALA A 371 -22.45 -4.09 -28.05
N ILE A 372 -21.14 -4.02 -28.25
CA ILE A 372 -20.42 -4.66 -29.35
C ILE A 372 -19.18 -5.35 -28.79
N PHE A 373 -18.90 -6.56 -29.29
CA PHE A 373 -17.65 -7.24 -29.01
C PHE A 373 -16.53 -6.72 -29.91
N ASN A 374 -15.39 -6.44 -29.30
CA ASN A 374 -14.17 -6.07 -30.00
C ASN A 374 -12.95 -6.50 -29.18
N SER A 375 -11.99 -7.18 -29.80
CA SER A 375 -10.84 -7.81 -29.15
C SER A 375 -11.25 -8.64 -27.92
N GLN A 376 -12.30 -9.47 -28.07
CA GLN A 376 -12.95 -10.26 -27.00
C GLN A 376 -13.63 -9.46 -25.88
N LYS A 377 -13.56 -8.12 -25.87
CA LYS A 377 -14.15 -7.28 -24.83
C LYS A 377 -15.52 -6.80 -25.26
N LEU A 378 -16.49 -6.89 -24.36
CA LEU A 378 -17.81 -6.30 -24.53
C LEU A 378 -17.74 -4.82 -24.13
N ILE A 379 -17.93 -3.93 -25.10
CA ILE A 379 -17.96 -2.48 -24.89
C ILE A 379 -19.30 -1.90 -25.34
N SER A 380 -19.69 -0.74 -24.81
CA SER A 380 -20.85 0.00 -25.32
C SER A 380 -20.71 0.27 -26.81
N THR A 381 -21.82 0.35 -27.53
CA THR A 381 -21.82 0.87 -28.90
C THR A 381 -21.67 2.40 -28.91
N PRO A 382 -21.20 3.01 -30.01
CA PRO A 382 -21.00 4.45 -30.12
C PRO A 382 -22.28 5.30 -29.95
N ILE A 383 -23.45 4.69 -30.10
CA ILE A 383 -24.75 5.32 -29.94
C ILE A 383 -25.57 4.44 -29.01
N GLN A 384 -25.84 4.98 -27.82
CA GLN A 384 -26.83 4.43 -26.89
C GLN A 384 -28.16 5.13 -27.10
N ILE A 385 -29.24 4.42 -26.77
CA ILE A 385 -30.59 4.96 -26.80
C ILE A 385 -31.22 4.69 -25.44
N SER A 386 -31.61 5.76 -24.76
CA SER A 386 -32.21 5.67 -23.43
C SER A 386 -33.57 6.36 -23.38
N GLN A 387 -34.49 5.81 -22.61
CA GLN A 387 -35.82 6.38 -22.41
C GLN A 387 -35.71 7.75 -21.74
N ILE A 388 -36.45 8.72 -22.27
CA ILE A 388 -36.63 10.02 -21.62
C ILE A 388 -37.66 9.83 -20.50
N ASN A 389 -37.26 10.13 -19.26
CA ASN A 389 -38.11 9.93 -18.09
C ASN A 389 -38.66 11.24 -17.49
N ASN A 390 -38.23 12.39 -17.99
CA ASN A 390 -38.70 13.69 -17.51
C ASN A 390 -40.15 13.95 -17.98
N LEU A 391 -41.12 13.86 -17.07
CA LEU A 391 -42.54 14.03 -17.36
C LEU A 391 -42.87 15.41 -17.93
N LYS A 392 -42.18 16.48 -17.51
CA LYS A 392 -42.39 17.83 -18.08
C LYS A 392 -41.94 17.86 -19.53
N GLU A 393 -40.76 17.31 -19.82
CA GLU A 393 -40.23 17.23 -21.19
C GLU A 393 -41.15 16.40 -22.09
N ILE A 394 -41.61 15.24 -21.61
CA ILE A 394 -42.57 14.38 -22.33
C ILE A 394 -43.89 15.12 -22.57
N SER A 395 -44.40 15.85 -21.57
CA SER A 395 -45.68 16.57 -21.66
C SER A 395 -45.59 17.75 -22.64
N LEU A 396 -44.52 18.55 -22.55
CA LEU A 396 -44.22 19.64 -23.48
C LEU A 396 -44.10 19.13 -24.92
N PHE A 397 -43.46 17.98 -25.12
CA PHE A 397 -43.37 17.34 -26.44
C PHE A 397 -44.75 16.91 -26.95
N LYS A 398 -45.53 16.20 -26.11
CA LYS A 398 -46.87 15.72 -26.47
C LYS A 398 -47.82 16.88 -26.82
N MET A 399 -47.70 18.01 -26.12
CA MET A 399 -48.44 19.24 -26.43
C MET A 399 -48.10 19.80 -27.82
N LYS A 400 -46.83 19.78 -28.23
CA LYS A 400 -46.40 20.32 -29.54
C LYS A 400 -46.72 19.41 -30.73
N ASN A 401 -46.52 18.10 -30.59
CA ASN A 401 -46.50 17.19 -31.74
C ASN A 401 -47.69 16.23 -31.84
N LYS A 402 -48.65 16.25 -30.87
CA LYS A 402 -49.84 15.38 -30.75
C LYS A 402 -49.58 13.85 -30.69
N THR A 403 -48.62 13.33 -31.45
CA THR A 403 -48.21 11.91 -31.52
C THR A 403 -46.68 11.78 -31.54
N CYS A 404 -46.17 10.61 -31.12
CA CYS A 404 -44.75 10.27 -31.17
C CYS A 404 -44.47 9.61 -32.53
N SER A 405 -44.08 10.40 -33.55
CA SER A 405 -43.65 9.91 -34.86
C SER A 405 -42.24 10.41 -35.17
N ASN A 406 -41.45 9.63 -35.92
CA ASN A 406 -40.05 9.95 -36.23
C ASN A 406 -39.91 11.04 -37.32
N GLU A 407 -41.01 11.52 -37.91
CA GLU A 407 -41.00 12.46 -39.05
C GLU A 407 -40.65 13.90 -38.66
N ASN A 408 -40.83 14.28 -37.38
CA ASN A 408 -40.63 15.66 -36.87
C ASN A 408 -39.79 15.73 -35.58
N LEU A 409 -38.91 14.76 -35.34
CA LEU A 409 -38.06 14.73 -34.15
C LEU A 409 -36.73 15.46 -34.38
N LYS A 410 -36.25 16.16 -33.34
CA LYS A 410 -34.86 16.63 -33.30
C LYS A 410 -33.93 15.43 -33.49
N ASP A 411 -32.79 15.62 -34.15
CA ASP A 411 -31.84 14.54 -34.51
C ASP A 411 -31.46 13.59 -33.36
N ASN A 412 -31.47 14.10 -32.12
CA ASN A 412 -31.11 13.40 -30.88
C ASN A 412 -32.28 12.72 -30.16
N ILE A 413 -33.53 12.92 -30.55
CA ILE A 413 -34.71 12.26 -29.97
C ILE A 413 -35.27 11.29 -31.00
N VAL A 414 -35.68 10.10 -30.55
CA VAL A 414 -36.33 9.10 -31.39
C VAL A 414 -37.55 8.51 -30.71
N CYS A 415 -38.54 8.15 -31.51
CA CYS A 415 -39.68 7.39 -31.07
C CYS A 415 -39.46 5.91 -31.33
N VAL A 416 -39.53 5.10 -30.27
CA VAL A 416 -39.53 3.63 -30.33
C VAL A 416 -40.82 3.15 -29.69
N ASP A 417 -41.71 2.59 -30.49
CA ASP A 417 -43.00 2.03 -30.02
C ASP A 417 -43.85 3.02 -29.20
N GLY A 418 -43.91 4.29 -29.64
CA GLY A 418 -44.66 5.35 -28.95
C GLY A 418 -43.95 5.94 -27.72
N GLN A 419 -42.74 5.47 -27.40
CA GLN A 419 -41.92 6.01 -26.31
C GLN A 419 -40.84 6.95 -26.85
N LEU A 420 -40.70 8.11 -26.21
CA LEU A 420 -39.63 9.04 -26.50
C LEU A 420 -38.32 8.55 -25.87
N MET A 421 -37.32 8.38 -26.71
CA MET A 421 -35.98 7.96 -26.35
C MET A 421 -34.98 9.02 -26.81
N ARG A 422 -33.86 9.15 -26.11
CA ARG A 422 -32.76 10.02 -26.47
C ARG A 422 -31.58 9.20 -26.98
N LYS A 423 -30.96 9.66 -28.06
CA LYS A 423 -29.67 9.17 -28.56
C LYS A 423 -28.54 9.83 -27.78
N THR A 424 -27.73 9.03 -27.11
CA THR A 424 -26.53 9.47 -26.39
C THR A 424 -25.30 9.02 -27.16
N LYS A 425 -24.41 9.97 -27.48
CA LYS A 425 -23.13 9.67 -28.13
C LYS A 425 -22.13 9.15 -27.10
N VAL A 426 -21.47 8.04 -27.43
CA VAL A 426 -20.37 7.49 -26.64
C VAL A 426 -19.04 7.83 -27.31
N VAL A 427 -18.13 8.41 -26.53
CA VAL A 427 -16.79 8.80 -26.96
C VAL A 427 -15.77 7.99 -26.17
N TYR A 428 -15.11 7.05 -26.82
CA TYR A 428 -14.04 6.28 -26.20
C TYR A 428 -12.81 7.18 -26.08
N THR A 429 -12.36 7.38 -24.86
CA THR A 429 -11.27 8.27 -24.45
C THR A 429 -10.14 7.42 -23.94
N GLY A 430 -8.96 7.58 -24.54
CA GLY A 430 -7.76 6.92 -24.06
C GLY A 430 -6.64 7.88 -23.73
N VAL A 431 -5.81 7.46 -22.79
CA VAL A 431 -4.77 8.30 -22.19
C VAL A 431 -3.46 7.50 -22.13
N LYS A 432 -2.36 8.17 -22.44
CA LYS A 432 -1.01 7.66 -22.19
C LYS A 432 -0.18 8.77 -21.58
N PHE A 433 0.16 8.62 -20.30
CA PHE A 433 1.10 9.50 -19.62
C PHE A 433 2.51 9.30 -20.20
N ASN A 434 3.19 10.40 -20.52
CA ASN A 434 4.57 10.41 -21.01
C ASN A 434 5.54 10.72 -19.87
N SER A 435 5.27 11.79 -19.12
CA SER A 435 6.04 12.17 -17.93
C SER A 435 5.21 12.98 -16.95
N ILE A 436 5.60 12.90 -15.69
CA ILE A 436 5.03 13.71 -14.60
C ILE A 436 6.21 14.43 -13.95
N ASN A 437 6.21 15.75 -14.02
CA ASN A 437 7.31 16.60 -13.58
C ASN A 437 6.81 17.72 -12.65
N ASN A 438 7.76 18.47 -12.07
CA ASN A 438 7.51 19.68 -11.27
C ASN A 438 6.40 19.49 -10.23
N LEU A 439 6.60 18.50 -9.34
CA LEU A 439 5.69 18.25 -8.22
C LEU A 439 5.84 19.36 -7.16
N ASP A 440 4.98 20.37 -7.23
CA ASP A 440 4.87 21.40 -6.21
C ASP A 440 3.88 20.94 -5.12
N ILE A 441 4.43 20.26 -4.12
CA ILE A 441 3.66 19.74 -2.98
C ILE A 441 3.01 20.88 -2.18
N LYS A 442 3.63 22.07 -2.13
CA LYS A 442 3.15 23.20 -1.35
C LYS A 442 1.90 23.81 -1.97
N ASN A 443 1.92 24.04 -3.28
CA ASN A 443 0.79 24.61 -4.01
C ASN A 443 -0.18 23.53 -4.54
N LYS A 444 0.14 22.25 -4.36
CA LYS A 444 -0.59 21.09 -4.89
C LYS A 444 -0.75 21.17 -6.41
N VAL A 445 0.33 21.44 -7.12
CA VAL A 445 0.34 21.54 -8.59
C VAL A 445 1.39 20.59 -9.16
N CYS A 446 1.07 19.93 -10.27
CA CYS A 446 2.00 19.08 -11.01
C CYS A 446 1.96 19.41 -12.50
N TYR A 447 3.09 19.25 -13.17
CA TYR A 447 3.17 19.36 -14.62
C TYR A 447 2.95 17.97 -15.24
N LEU A 448 1.95 17.87 -16.11
CA LEU A 448 1.61 16.62 -16.79
C LEU A 448 1.90 16.72 -18.29
N ASP A 449 2.61 15.73 -18.81
CA ASP A 449 2.80 15.48 -20.24
C ASP A 449 2.11 14.15 -20.61
N PHE A 450 1.11 14.20 -21.48
CA PHE A 450 0.37 13.00 -21.88
C PHE A 450 -0.23 13.12 -23.28
N TYR A 451 -0.44 11.96 -23.89
CA TYR A 451 -1.29 11.81 -25.06
C TYR A 451 -2.72 11.51 -24.63
N LEU A 452 -3.67 12.20 -25.24
CA LEU A 452 -5.11 12.00 -25.09
C LEU A 452 -5.72 11.73 -26.45
N TRP A 453 -6.41 10.61 -26.62
CA TRP A 453 -7.10 10.31 -27.87
C TRP A 453 -8.57 10.01 -27.65
N PHE A 454 -9.32 10.25 -28.72
CA PHE A 454 -10.74 10.02 -28.79
C PHE A 454 -11.06 9.18 -30.01
N ARG A 455 -11.83 8.11 -29.80
CA ARG A 455 -12.49 7.32 -30.83
C ARG A 455 -13.99 7.53 -30.68
N PHE A 456 -14.67 7.94 -31.76
CA PHE A 456 -16.07 8.37 -31.69
C PHE A 456 -16.76 8.21 -33.04
N SER A 457 -18.09 8.32 -33.04
CA SER A 457 -18.90 8.38 -34.26
C SER A 457 -19.52 9.76 -34.44
N GLY A 458 -19.63 10.22 -35.69
CA GLY A 458 -20.19 11.54 -36.02
C GLY A 458 -19.24 12.71 -35.71
N LYS A 459 -19.82 13.87 -35.38
CA LYS A 459 -19.10 15.12 -35.07
C LYS A 459 -19.13 15.40 -33.55
N LEU A 460 -18.01 15.96 -33.05
CA LEU A 460 -17.81 16.43 -31.67
C LEU A 460 -16.84 17.62 -31.69
N ASP A 461 -17.14 18.65 -30.91
CA ASP A 461 -16.35 19.88 -30.82
C ASP A 461 -15.35 19.78 -29.67
N PHE A 462 -14.10 19.43 -29.99
CA PHE A 462 -13.05 19.19 -29.00
C PHE A 462 -12.61 20.46 -28.26
N GLU A 463 -12.76 21.63 -28.88
CA GLU A 463 -12.49 22.94 -28.26
C GLU A 463 -13.41 23.23 -27.06
N LYS A 464 -14.57 22.55 -27.00
CA LYS A 464 -15.53 22.63 -25.89
C LYS A 464 -15.26 21.62 -24.78
N ILE A 465 -14.13 20.90 -24.83
CA ILE A 465 -13.66 20.08 -23.71
C ILE A 465 -12.97 20.99 -22.69
N HIS A 466 -13.44 20.96 -21.45
CA HIS A 466 -12.95 21.78 -20.36
C HIS A 466 -12.29 20.89 -19.30
N PHE A 467 -11.00 21.11 -19.05
CA PHE A 467 -10.26 20.48 -17.97
C PHE A 467 -10.52 21.20 -16.64
N ILE A 468 -11.15 20.51 -15.71
CA ILE A 468 -11.73 21.09 -14.49
C ILE A 468 -10.64 21.46 -13.48
N ASN A 469 -9.62 20.62 -13.35
CA ASN A 469 -8.52 20.80 -12.39
C ASN A 469 -7.24 21.35 -13.03
N ALA A 470 -7.31 21.83 -14.27
CA ALA A 470 -6.17 22.52 -14.87
C ALA A 470 -5.91 23.83 -14.13
N ASN A 471 -4.64 24.15 -13.88
CA ASN A 471 -4.26 25.41 -13.25
C ASN A 471 -4.53 26.61 -14.17
N GLU A 472 -4.40 26.37 -15.48
CA GLU A 472 -4.70 27.31 -16.56
C GLU A 472 -5.60 26.63 -17.61
N PRO A 473 -6.48 27.35 -18.32
CA PRO A 473 -7.37 26.75 -19.32
C PRO A 473 -6.61 26.01 -20.43
N VAL A 474 -6.86 24.71 -20.55
CA VAL A 474 -6.33 23.87 -21.64
C VAL A 474 -7.40 23.70 -22.72
N VAL A 475 -7.10 24.12 -23.95
CA VAL A 475 -8.02 24.01 -25.10
C VAL A 475 -7.47 23.02 -26.12
N LEU A 476 -8.33 22.12 -26.61
CA LEU A 476 -7.97 21.11 -27.61
C LEU A 476 -8.23 21.62 -29.03
N ASN A 477 -7.32 22.44 -29.55
CA ASN A 477 -7.47 23.06 -30.88
C ASN A 477 -7.24 22.03 -32.01
N SER A 478 -5.96 21.69 -32.27
CA SER A 478 -5.57 20.85 -33.41
C SER A 478 -5.05 19.48 -32.97
N PRO A 479 -5.64 18.37 -33.47
CA PRO A 479 -5.14 17.03 -33.19
C PRO A 479 -3.82 16.77 -33.92
N ILE A 480 -2.88 16.10 -33.27
CA ILE A 480 -1.64 15.60 -33.90
C ILE A 480 -1.95 14.58 -34.97
N LYS A 481 -2.93 13.70 -34.70
CA LYS A 481 -3.35 12.66 -35.64
C LYS A 481 -4.85 12.64 -35.76
N LYS A 482 -5.31 12.59 -37.00
CA LYS A 482 -6.72 12.53 -37.37
C LYS A 482 -6.91 11.38 -38.36
N LYS A 483 -7.83 10.48 -38.06
CA LYS A 483 -8.30 9.45 -39.01
C LYS A 483 -9.82 9.52 -39.09
N ILE A 484 -10.34 9.38 -40.29
CA ILE A 484 -11.78 9.25 -40.56
C ILE A 484 -11.99 7.80 -41.02
N GLY A 485 -13.03 7.16 -40.50
CA GLY A 485 -13.36 5.77 -40.81
C GLY A 485 -14.65 5.37 -40.10
N LYS A 486 -14.86 4.06 -39.91
CA LYS A 486 -15.99 3.53 -39.11
C LYS A 486 -16.10 4.21 -37.74
N TYR A 487 -14.93 4.49 -37.13
CA TYR A 487 -14.80 5.42 -36.02
C TYR A 487 -13.85 6.54 -36.41
N ASN A 488 -14.26 7.78 -36.14
CA ASN A 488 -13.38 8.94 -36.18
C ASN A 488 -12.38 8.82 -35.04
N TYR A 489 -11.12 9.15 -35.33
CA TYR A 489 -10.03 9.16 -34.36
C TYR A 489 -9.36 10.54 -34.32
N ARG A 490 -9.05 10.99 -33.12
CA ARG A 490 -8.33 12.23 -32.83
C ARG A 490 -7.33 11.98 -31.72
N LEU A 491 -6.08 12.37 -31.91
CA LEU A 491 -5.02 12.29 -30.91
C LEU A 491 -4.52 13.71 -30.61
N PHE A 492 -4.37 14.03 -29.34
CA PHE A 492 -3.84 15.27 -28.82
C PHE A 492 -2.65 14.97 -27.91
N HIS A 493 -1.72 15.92 -27.80
CA HIS A 493 -0.62 15.90 -26.84
C HIS A 493 -0.79 17.14 -25.99
N ILE A 494 -0.82 16.92 -24.68
CA ILE A 494 -1.16 17.95 -23.71
C ILE A 494 -0.01 18.05 -22.74
N GLN A 495 0.38 19.29 -22.50
CA GLN A 495 1.47 19.70 -21.64
C GLN A 495 0.98 20.89 -20.83
N ALA A 496 0.61 20.66 -19.58
CA ALA A 496 0.01 21.69 -18.74
C ALA A 496 0.16 21.38 -17.24
N ASN A 497 -0.08 22.41 -16.43
CA ASN A 497 -0.12 22.30 -14.98
C ASN A 497 -1.52 21.92 -14.49
N PHE A 498 -1.61 20.94 -13.61
CA PHE A 498 -2.85 20.45 -13.02
C PHE A 498 -2.76 20.45 -11.50
N LYS A 499 -3.87 20.79 -10.84
CA LYS A 499 -4.02 20.67 -9.39
C LYS A 499 -4.02 19.19 -8.99
N MET A 500 -3.32 18.88 -7.92
CA MET A 500 -3.17 17.55 -7.30
C MET A 500 -4.25 17.31 -6.23
N ASP A 501 -4.42 16.05 -5.81
CA ASP A 501 -5.34 15.62 -4.74
C ASP A 501 -6.75 16.20 -4.89
N PHE A 502 -7.26 16.11 -6.12
CA PHE A 502 -8.49 16.76 -6.56
C PHE A 502 -9.75 15.87 -6.41
N THR A 503 -9.63 14.71 -5.75
CA THR A 503 -10.79 13.83 -5.47
C THR A 503 -11.08 13.75 -3.98
N GLU A 504 -12.34 13.55 -3.61
CA GLU A 504 -12.82 13.49 -2.21
C GLU A 504 -12.32 12.24 -1.42
N LYS A 505 -11.50 11.36 -1.99
CA LYS A 505 -11.06 10.13 -1.31
C LYS A 505 -9.81 10.38 -0.47
N HIS A 506 -9.86 9.99 0.81
CA HIS A 506 -8.70 9.91 1.69
C HIS A 506 -7.60 9.03 1.06
N ILE A 507 -6.43 9.62 0.86
CA ILE A 507 -5.23 8.96 0.34
C ILE A 507 -4.40 8.47 1.54
N ASP A 508 -3.81 7.28 1.44
CA ASP A 508 -2.90 6.78 2.49
C ASP A 508 -1.69 7.72 2.61
N TYR A 509 -1.13 7.82 3.81
CA TYR A 509 0.07 8.62 4.04
C TYR A 509 1.22 8.27 3.09
N GLY A 510 1.89 9.30 2.56
CA GLY A 510 3.02 9.13 1.63
C GLY A 510 2.61 8.90 0.18
N LYS A 511 1.30 8.93 -0.12
CA LYS A 511 0.77 8.85 -1.48
C LYS A 511 0.18 10.18 -1.93
N LEU A 512 0.25 10.45 -3.23
CA LEU A 512 -0.35 11.63 -3.88
C LEU A 512 -1.17 11.20 -5.09
N GLN A 513 -2.27 11.91 -5.35
CA GLN A 513 -3.05 11.75 -6.57
C GLN A 513 -2.74 12.86 -7.56
N LEU A 514 -2.23 12.44 -8.71
CA LEU A 514 -1.92 13.30 -9.84
C LEU A 514 -2.84 12.96 -10.99
N GLY A 515 -3.01 13.87 -11.93
CA GLY A 515 -3.81 13.60 -13.12
C GLY A 515 -4.74 14.73 -13.48
N PHE A 516 -5.74 14.41 -14.28
CA PHE A 516 -6.66 15.39 -14.82
C PHE A 516 -8.09 14.87 -14.89
N MET A 517 -9.02 15.81 -14.85
CA MET A 517 -10.44 15.57 -15.10
C MET A 517 -10.92 16.55 -16.16
N PHE A 518 -11.77 16.08 -17.06
CA PHE A 518 -12.43 16.97 -18.01
C PHE A 518 -13.90 16.60 -18.23
N LYS A 519 -14.66 17.57 -18.71
CA LYS A 519 -16.04 17.41 -19.18
C LYS A 519 -16.24 18.17 -20.49
N HIS A 520 -17.38 17.98 -21.14
CA HIS A 520 -17.82 18.88 -22.20
C HIS A 520 -18.52 20.11 -21.58
N GLN A 521 -18.31 21.30 -22.14
CA GLN A 521 -18.89 22.55 -21.63
C GLN A 521 -20.42 22.57 -21.71
N HIS A 522 -21.00 22.24 -22.87
CA HIS A 522 -22.44 22.38 -23.13
C HIS A 522 -23.24 21.06 -23.24
N LEU A 523 -22.59 19.93 -23.59
CA LEU A 523 -23.28 18.66 -23.76
C LEU A 523 -23.43 17.94 -22.43
N SER A 524 -24.66 17.87 -21.92
CA SER A 524 -24.99 17.08 -20.74
C SER A 524 -24.74 15.58 -20.95
N ARG A 525 -24.67 14.83 -19.85
CA ARG A 525 -24.49 13.38 -19.81
C ARG A 525 -25.50 12.63 -20.68
N GLU A 526 -26.72 13.15 -20.81
CA GLU A 526 -27.76 12.55 -21.65
C GLU A 526 -27.44 12.62 -23.16
N HIS A 527 -26.59 13.56 -23.57
CA HIS A 527 -26.19 13.75 -24.96
C HIS A 527 -24.82 13.14 -25.28
N LEU A 528 -23.91 13.15 -24.30
CA LEU A 528 -22.53 12.72 -24.47
C LEU A 528 -22.01 12.00 -23.23
N ILE A 529 -21.40 10.83 -23.43
CA ILE A 529 -20.67 10.11 -22.39
C ILE A 529 -19.25 9.82 -22.87
N PHE A 530 -18.26 10.23 -22.09
CA PHE A 530 -16.87 9.83 -22.28
C PHE A 530 -16.64 8.49 -21.58
N VAL A 531 -16.07 7.51 -22.27
CA VAL A 531 -15.80 6.19 -21.68
C VAL A 531 -14.34 5.82 -21.86
N SER A 532 -13.75 5.03 -20.97
CA SER A 532 -12.37 4.58 -21.15
C SER A 532 -12.24 3.69 -22.39
N ASP A 533 -11.28 3.99 -23.27
CA ASP A 533 -10.99 3.21 -24.47
C ASP A 533 -10.22 1.92 -24.12
N VAL A 534 -10.93 0.97 -23.48
CA VAL A 534 -10.38 -0.30 -22.98
C VAL A 534 -9.77 -1.23 -24.04
N LEU A 535 -9.96 -0.91 -25.32
CA LEU A 535 -9.33 -1.63 -26.43
C LEU A 535 -7.90 -1.14 -26.66
N SER A 536 -7.73 0.18 -26.74
CA SER A 536 -6.44 0.82 -27.07
C SER A 536 -5.56 1.03 -25.84
N MET A 537 -6.19 1.23 -24.69
CA MET A 537 -5.51 1.28 -23.39
C MET A 537 -5.29 -0.17 -22.95
N ASN A 538 -4.07 -0.67 -23.15
CA ASN A 538 -3.72 -2.06 -22.91
C ASN A 538 -3.67 -2.35 -21.39
N PHE A 539 -4.84 -2.51 -20.75
CA PHE A 539 -5.05 -2.70 -19.31
C PHE A 539 -4.61 -4.09 -18.78
N ASP A 540 -3.53 -4.67 -19.30
CA ASP A 540 -3.01 -5.91 -18.74
C ASP A 540 -2.49 -5.66 -17.32
N GLU A 541 -2.78 -6.58 -16.39
CA GLU A 541 -2.47 -6.49 -14.95
C GLU A 541 -0.97 -6.24 -14.63
N LYS A 542 -0.09 -6.25 -15.63
CA LYS A 542 1.35 -5.95 -15.51
C LYS A 542 1.73 -4.51 -15.93
N MET A 543 0.77 -3.68 -16.38
CA MET A 543 1.05 -2.31 -16.85
C MET A 543 1.28 -1.29 -15.74
N GLU A 544 1.02 -1.60 -14.47
CA GLU A 544 1.20 -0.64 -13.36
C GLU A 544 2.65 -0.16 -13.18
N GLN A 545 3.66 -0.83 -13.77
CA GLN A 545 5.08 -0.49 -13.53
C GLN A 545 5.90 -0.04 -14.76
N LYS A 546 5.49 -0.35 -16.00
CA LYS A 546 6.41 -0.25 -17.16
C LYS A 546 6.34 1.04 -17.99
N ASN A 547 5.36 1.91 -17.80
CA ASN A 547 5.04 2.96 -18.78
C ASN A 547 5.39 4.42 -18.43
N LEU A 548 5.96 4.73 -17.28
CA LEU A 548 6.59 6.04 -17.06
C LEU A 548 8.07 5.87 -16.71
N SER A 549 8.93 6.01 -17.72
CA SER A 549 10.39 6.06 -17.55
C SER A 549 10.89 7.43 -17.03
N LYS A 550 10.00 8.41 -16.88
CA LYS A 550 10.32 9.77 -16.41
C LYS A 550 9.28 10.26 -15.39
N LEU A 551 9.41 9.78 -14.16
CA LEU A 551 8.89 10.47 -12.99
C LEU A 551 10.04 11.26 -12.36
N THR A 552 9.76 12.43 -11.77
CA THR A 552 10.76 13.17 -10.97
C THR A 552 11.45 12.25 -9.96
N SER A 553 12.77 12.39 -9.83
CA SER A 553 13.61 11.57 -8.95
C SER A 553 13.03 11.49 -7.53
N GLY A 554 12.76 10.29 -7.04
CA GLY A 554 12.30 10.04 -5.66
C GLY A 554 10.83 9.65 -5.50
N TRP A 555 10.06 9.46 -6.58
CA TRP A 555 8.68 8.97 -6.53
C TRP A 555 8.48 7.77 -7.48
N SER A 556 7.51 6.90 -7.20
CA SER A 556 7.09 5.83 -8.11
C SER A 556 5.56 5.71 -8.17
N ILE A 557 5.07 5.24 -9.31
CA ILE A 557 3.63 5.04 -9.54
C ILE A 557 3.22 3.72 -8.90
N GLU A 558 2.21 3.78 -8.04
CA GLU A 558 1.55 2.60 -7.50
C GLU A 558 0.48 2.09 -8.47
N GLN A 559 -0.34 2.99 -9.01
CA GLN A 559 -1.48 2.62 -9.87
C GLN A 559 -1.90 3.76 -10.79
N LEU A 560 -2.41 3.39 -11.97
CA LEU A 560 -3.10 4.29 -12.91
C LEU A 560 -4.58 3.93 -12.98
N ILE A 561 -5.45 4.90 -12.73
CA ILE A 561 -6.89 4.72 -12.63
C ILE A 561 -7.57 5.60 -13.69
N PHE A 562 -8.40 4.98 -14.54
CA PHE A 562 -9.15 5.69 -15.57
C PHE A 562 -10.63 5.32 -15.49
N PHE A 563 -11.48 6.31 -15.28
CA PHE A 563 -12.91 6.07 -15.13
C PHE A 563 -13.72 7.29 -15.51
N GLN A 564 -14.95 7.04 -15.93
CA GLN A 564 -15.96 8.07 -16.07
C GLN A 564 -16.88 8.08 -14.85
N ASP A 565 -17.29 9.28 -14.45
CA ASP A 565 -18.36 9.51 -13.49
C ASP A 565 -19.30 10.63 -13.95
N THR A 566 -20.19 11.07 -13.05
CA THR A 566 -21.15 12.15 -13.30
C THR A 566 -20.79 13.33 -12.42
N MET A 567 -20.70 14.52 -13.00
CA MET A 567 -20.55 15.78 -12.28
C MET A 567 -21.85 16.55 -12.35
N GLN A 568 -22.41 16.91 -11.20
CA GLN A 568 -23.60 17.76 -11.10
C GLN A 568 -23.19 19.22 -11.04
N GLU A 569 -23.81 20.03 -11.87
CA GLU A 569 -23.64 21.48 -11.85
C GLU A 569 -24.99 22.15 -11.68
N ASN A 570 -25.03 23.16 -10.80
CA ASN A 570 -26.21 23.97 -10.62
C ASN A 570 -26.41 24.83 -11.87
N ILE A 571 -27.66 24.88 -12.34
CA ILE A 571 -28.06 25.57 -13.55
C ILE A 571 -28.06 27.09 -13.34
N PHE A 572 -28.19 27.57 -12.09
CA PHE A 572 -28.27 29.00 -11.74
C PHE A 572 -29.26 29.82 -12.61
N GLY A 573 -30.29 29.18 -13.16
CA GLY A 573 -31.27 29.82 -14.05
C GLY A 573 -30.86 29.93 -15.53
N ASP A 574 -29.85 29.19 -15.99
CA ASP A 574 -29.42 29.11 -17.40
C ASP A 574 -30.63 28.97 -18.36
N PRO A 575 -30.79 29.92 -19.31
CA PRO A 575 -31.84 29.92 -20.32
C PRO A 575 -32.00 28.60 -21.09
N ASP A 576 -30.88 27.93 -21.39
CA ASP A 576 -30.87 26.68 -22.17
C ASP A 576 -31.45 25.50 -21.40
N HIS A 577 -31.62 25.66 -20.09
CA HIS A 577 -32.08 24.63 -19.16
C HIS A 577 -33.32 25.03 -18.36
N LEU A 578 -33.97 26.17 -18.66
CA LEU A 578 -35.19 26.67 -17.99
C LEU A 578 -36.36 25.66 -17.97
N HIS A 579 -36.38 24.72 -18.91
CA HIS A 579 -37.44 23.70 -19.00
C HIS A 579 -37.15 22.43 -18.17
N ASN A 580 -35.95 22.30 -17.58
CA ASN A 580 -35.63 21.18 -16.70
C ASN A 580 -36.20 21.43 -15.29
N SER A 581 -36.87 20.43 -14.72
CA SER A 581 -37.41 20.49 -13.35
C SER A 581 -36.33 20.45 -12.27
N ASN A 582 -35.14 19.97 -12.62
CA ASN A 582 -34.03 19.85 -11.68
C ASN A 582 -33.19 21.12 -11.73
N GLN A 583 -32.79 21.63 -10.57
CA GLN A 583 -31.84 22.74 -10.44
C GLN A 583 -30.41 22.38 -10.87
N PHE A 584 -30.17 21.12 -11.24
CA PHE A 584 -28.85 20.58 -11.57
C PHE A 584 -28.86 19.87 -12.93
N VAL A 585 -27.78 20.02 -13.69
CA VAL A 585 -27.49 19.26 -14.90
C VAL A 585 -26.34 18.30 -14.64
N ASP A 586 -26.54 17.05 -15.05
CA ASP A 586 -25.52 16.02 -15.01
C ASP A 586 -24.62 16.12 -16.26
N TYR A 587 -23.31 16.25 -16.05
CA TYR A 587 -22.29 16.16 -17.10
C TYR A 587 -21.49 14.86 -16.99
N SER A 588 -21.09 14.30 -18.13
CA SER A 588 -20.13 13.20 -18.16
C SER A 588 -18.73 13.76 -17.90
N ARG A 589 -18.10 13.30 -16.81
CA ARG A 589 -16.72 13.66 -16.47
C ARG A 589 -15.82 12.45 -16.65
N TYR A 590 -14.71 12.65 -17.35
CA TYR A 590 -13.67 11.64 -17.52
C TYR A 590 -12.51 11.96 -16.58
N ASN A 591 -11.99 10.94 -15.88
CA ASN A 591 -10.95 11.06 -14.88
C ASN A 591 -9.79 10.15 -15.24
N ALA A 592 -8.57 10.69 -15.25
CA ALA A 592 -7.32 9.96 -15.40
C ALA A 592 -6.42 10.30 -14.22
N ILE A 593 -6.17 9.33 -13.34
CA ILE A 593 -5.48 9.52 -12.06
C ILE A 593 -4.27 8.61 -11.98
N ALA A 594 -3.12 9.16 -11.60
CA ALA A 594 -1.93 8.43 -11.21
C ALA A 594 -1.74 8.57 -9.70
N VAL A 595 -1.72 7.44 -8.98
CA VAL A 595 -1.37 7.43 -7.56
C VAL A 595 0.12 7.14 -7.46
N ILE A 596 0.86 8.05 -6.84
CA ILE A 596 2.31 7.94 -6.65
C ILE A 596 2.65 7.80 -5.17
N HIS A 597 3.80 7.19 -4.86
CA HIS A 597 4.38 7.14 -3.52
C HIS A 597 5.88 7.46 -3.56
N GLN A 598 6.44 7.88 -2.42
CA GLN A 598 7.84 8.30 -2.34
C GLN A 598 8.81 7.11 -2.23
N ASN A 599 9.92 7.13 -2.98
CA ASN A 599 10.93 6.06 -3.08
C ASN A 599 11.99 6.08 -1.95
N ALA A 600 11.76 6.81 -0.85
CA ALA A 600 12.68 6.79 0.27
C ALA A 600 12.56 5.46 1.02
N PHE A 601 13.69 4.86 1.45
CA PHE A 601 13.66 3.80 2.45
C PHE A 601 13.14 4.42 3.75
N ALA A 602 11.83 4.37 3.92
CA ALA A 602 11.16 4.76 5.13
C ALA A 602 10.55 3.49 5.70
N MET A 603 11.00 3.10 6.89
CA MET A 603 10.28 2.13 7.72
C MET A 603 8.85 2.61 8.02
N ARG A 604 8.62 3.93 7.92
CA ARG A 604 7.31 4.57 8.00
C ARG A 604 6.39 4.05 6.88
N GLY A 605 5.27 3.46 7.26
CA GLY A 605 4.32 2.84 6.34
C GLY A 605 4.54 1.35 6.08
N ALA A 606 5.59 0.73 6.64
CA ALA A 606 5.79 -0.72 6.56
C ALA A 606 4.68 -1.51 7.28
N ILE A 607 4.05 -0.91 8.29
CA ILE A 607 2.87 -1.44 8.97
C ILE A 607 1.65 -0.71 8.44
N THR A 608 0.66 -1.44 7.90
CA THR A 608 -0.60 -0.83 7.47
C THR A 608 -1.47 -0.48 8.68
N LYS A 609 -2.42 0.45 8.50
CA LYS A 609 -3.36 0.89 9.56
C LYS A 609 -4.07 -0.28 10.24
N ASP A 610 -4.40 -1.32 9.48
CA ASP A 610 -5.13 -2.49 9.97
C ASP A 610 -4.30 -3.30 10.98
N TYR A 611 -2.97 -3.38 10.80
CA TYR A 611 -2.08 -4.14 11.68
C TYR A 611 -1.42 -3.27 12.77
N ALA A 612 -1.43 -1.94 12.64
CA ALA A 612 -0.74 -1.03 13.56
C ALA A 612 -1.18 -1.20 15.03
N TRP A 613 -2.46 -1.41 15.30
CA TRP A 613 -2.97 -1.66 16.65
C TRP A 613 -2.49 -2.99 17.25
N ILE A 614 -2.37 -4.02 16.41
CA ILE A 614 -1.89 -5.35 16.84
C ILE A 614 -0.42 -5.25 17.23
N PHE A 615 0.40 -4.62 16.39
CA PHE A 615 1.82 -4.41 16.67
C PHE A 615 2.06 -3.48 17.86
N LEU A 616 1.23 -2.44 18.05
CA LEU A 616 1.32 -1.57 19.24
C LEU A 616 1.05 -2.34 20.53
N SER A 617 -0.03 -3.12 20.59
CA SER A 617 -0.40 -3.88 21.79
C SER A 617 0.61 -4.98 22.11
N THR A 618 1.06 -5.73 21.10
CA THR A 618 2.05 -6.80 21.28
C THR A 618 3.39 -6.24 21.72
N SER A 619 3.90 -5.18 21.08
CA SER A 619 5.15 -4.53 21.49
C SER A 619 5.05 -3.93 22.89
N GLY A 620 3.94 -3.29 23.24
CA GLY A 620 3.68 -2.78 24.60
C GLY A 620 3.73 -3.89 25.66
N PHE A 621 3.11 -5.05 25.40
CA PHE A 621 3.16 -6.20 26.30
C PHE A 621 4.59 -6.69 26.55
N PHE A 622 5.39 -6.86 25.50
CA PHE A 622 6.78 -7.31 25.64
C PHE A 622 7.67 -6.28 26.33
N LEU A 623 7.41 -4.97 26.15
CA LEU A 623 8.13 -3.93 26.89
C LEU A 623 7.82 -3.97 28.38
N VAL A 624 6.55 -4.14 28.77
CA VAL A 624 6.16 -4.31 30.18
C VAL A 624 6.79 -5.57 30.77
N LEU A 625 6.73 -6.69 30.05
CA LEU A 625 7.38 -7.93 30.46
C LEU A 625 8.89 -7.74 30.68
N SER A 626 9.56 -7.00 29.78
CA SER A 626 10.98 -6.68 29.90
C SER A 626 11.32 -5.90 31.17
N LEU A 627 10.43 -4.98 31.59
CA LEU A 627 10.56 -4.20 32.82
C LEU A 627 10.34 -5.08 34.06
N CYS A 628 9.33 -5.96 34.03
CA CYS A 628 9.09 -6.92 35.10
C CYS A 628 10.29 -7.85 35.30
N VAL A 629 10.91 -8.36 34.24
CA VAL A 629 12.10 -9.21 34.34
C VAL A 629 13.27 -8.45 35.01
N ILE A 630 13.49 -7.18 34.67
CA ILE A 630 14.54 -6.36 35.32
C ILE A 630 14.23 -6.16 36.81
N PHE A 631 12.97 -5.94 37.17
CA PHE A 631 12.56 -5.68 38.54
C PHE A 631 12.64 -6.92 39.43
N PHE A 632 12.15 -8.07 38.95
CA PHE A 632 12.05 -9.30 39.73
C PHE A 632 13.33 -10.16 39.68
N TYR A 633 14.09 -10.12 38.59
CA TYR A 633 15.25 -11.00 38.39
C TYR A 633 16.56 -10.21 38.30
N LYS A 634 17.37 -10.27 39.37
CA LYS A 634 18.74 -9.69 39.43
C LYS A 634 19.80 -10.51 38.68
N ALA A 635 19.41 -11.43 37.79
CA ALA A 635 20.35 -12.32 37.10
C ALA A 635 21.04 -11.60 35.92
N ASN A 636 22.37 -11.47 36.00
CA ASN A 636 23.18 -10.73 35.02
C ASN A 636 23.09 -11.24 33.56
N TRP A 637 22.75 -12.52 33.35
CA TRP A 637 22.64 -13.09 32.00
C TRP A 637 21.34 -12.68 31.29
N LEU A 638 20.22 -12.61 32.02
CA LEU A 638 18.91 -12.19 31.48
C LEU A 638 18.91 -10.72 31.02
N VAL A 639 19.69 -9.86 31.68
CA VAL A 639 19.79 -8.43 31.37
C VAL A 639 20.30 -8.16 29.94
N LYS A 640 21.10 -9.06 29.36
CA LYS A 640 21.57 -8.96 27.96
C LYS A 640 20.42 -9.25 26.98
N TYR A 641 19.66 -10.33 27.19
CA TYR A 641 18.50 -10.67 26.37
C TYR A 641 17.39 -9.63 26.47
N VAL A 642 17.16 -9.10 27.68
CA VAL A 642 16.20 -8.01 27.89
C VAL A 642 16.55 -6.77 27.07
N TRP A 643 17.83 -6.43 26.92
CA TRP A 643 18.25 -5.29 26.08
C TRP A 643 17.85 -5.49 24.62
N PHE A 644 18.13 -6.66 24.03
CA PHE A 644 17.76 -6.95 22.64
C PHE A 644 16.25 -6.88 22.42
N ASN A 645 15.46 -7.45 23.34
CA ASN A 645 14.00 -7.32 23.31
C ASN A 645 13.54 -5.86 23.39
N GLN A 646 14.13 -5.06 24.28
CA GLN A 646 13.79 -3.65 24.41
C GLN A 646 14.08 -2.86 23.12
N VAL A 647 15.20 -3.13 22.44
CA VAL A 647 15.54 -2.48 21.16
C VAL A 647 14.49 -2.80 20.09
N ILE A 648 14.18 -4.09 19.90
CA ILE A 648 13.25 -4.56 18.87
C ILE A 648 11.84 -4.03 19.13
N PHE A 649 11.31 -4.27 20.33
CA PHE A 649 9.93 -3.91 20.65
C PHE A 649 9.72 -2.40 20.80
N SER A 650 10.72 -1.62 21.23
CA SER A 650 10.58 -0.15 21.24
C SER A 650 10.56 0.44 19.84
N SER A 651 11.34 -0.13 18.91
CA SER A 651 11.33 0.29 17.50
C SER A 651 9.98 -0.05 16.84
N LEU A 652 9.45 -1.25 17.08
CA LEU A 652 8.11 -1.64 16.61
C LEU A 652 7.00 -0.80 17.23
N PHE A 653 7.10 -0.50 18.53
CA PHE A 653 6.15 0.34 19.24
C PHE A 653 6.13 1.76 18.65
N LEU A 654 7.31 2.36 18.45
CA LEU A 654 7.44 3.71 17.88
C LEU A 654 6.84 3.78 16.47
N LEU A 655 7.15 2.79 15.62
CA LEU A 655 6.65 2.69 14.24
C LEU A 655 5.12 2.49 14.18
N SER A 656 4.57 1.71 15.11
CA SER A 656 3.13 1.49 15.23
C SER A 656 2.41 2.76 15.72
N LEU A 657 2.98 3.44 16.72
CA LEU A 657 2.45 4.69 17.27
C LEU A 657 2.44 5.80 16.21
N GLU A 658 3.54 5.93 15.48
CA GLU A 658 3.71 6.84 14.34
C GLU A 658 2.63 6.64 13.28
N THR A 659 2.41 5.39 12.88
CA THR A 659 1.39 5.03 11.89
C THR A 659 -0.01 5.40 12.35
N ILE A 660 -0.34 5.18 13.63
CA ILE A 660 -1.66 5.53 14.19
C ILE A 660 -1.86 7.04 14.23
N PHE A 661 -0.89 7.79 14.74
CA PHE A 661 -0.99 9.25 14.88
C PHE A 661 -1.05 9.96 13.53
N ILE A 662 -0.23 9.55 12.56
CA ILE A 662 -0.25 10.14 11.22
C ILE A 662 -1.61 9.87 10.55
N ASN A 663 -2.12 8.64 10.61
CA ASN A 663 -3.44 8.31 10.05
C ASN A 663 -4.57 9.08 10.73
N PHE A 664 -4.47 9.32 12.05
CA PHE A 664 -5.43 10.14 12.78
C PHE A 664 -5.40 11.62 12.34
N GLN A 665 -4.22 12.18 12.12
CA GLN A 665 -4.06 13.56 11.64
C GLN A 665 -4.63 13.75 10.23
N ILE A 666 -4.32 12.81 9.31
CA ILE A 666 -4.85 12.80 7.93
C ILE A 666 -6.38 12.70 7.92
N GLN A 667 -6.95 11.86 8.80
CA GLN A 667 -8.40 11.70 8.88
C GLN A 667 -9.13 12.97 9.32
N ASN A 668 -8.46 13.84 10.07
CA ASN A 668 -9.03 15.07 10.64
C ASN A 668 -8.57 16.34 9.90
N ASP A 669 -7.96 16.22 8.72
CA ASP A 669 -7.47 17.33 7.88
C ASP A 669 -6.47 18.29 8.57
N TYR A 670 -5.83 17.84 9.65
CA TYR A 670 -4.78 18.61 10.31
C TYR A 670 -3.43 18.44 9.59
N GLN A 671 -2.56 19.45 9.71
CA GLN A 671 -1.21 19.37 9.17
C GLN A 671 -0.41 18.26 9.88
N ALA A 672 -0.13 17.16 9.18
CA ALA A 672 0.65 16.05 9.73
C ALA A 672 2.15 16.39 9.94
N LEU A 673 2.64 17.49 9.35
CA LEU A 673 4.05 17.86 9.32
C LEU A 673 4.72 17.99 10.72
N PRO A 674 4.11 18.61 11.74
CA PRO A 674 4.71 18.70 13.08
C PRO A 674 4.82 17.33 13.76
N VAL A 675 3.80 16.48 13.58
CA VAL A 675 3.77 15.11 14.14
C VAL A 675 4.85 14.26 13.48
N ILE A 676 5.02 14.38 12.16
CA ILE A 676 6.10 13.73 11.41
C ILE A 676 7.47 14.13 11.96
N LYS A 677 7.73 15.43 12.08
CA LYS A 677 9.01 15.93 12.63
C LYS A 677 9.27 15.45 14.04
N LEU A 678 8.23 15.35 14.88
CA LEU A 678 8.35 14.77 16.21
C LEU A 678 8.84 13.32 16.17
N PHE A 679 8.23 12.47 15.34
CA PHE A 679 8.66 11.08 15.21
C PHE A 679 10.04 10.93 14.57
N ASP A 680 10.39 11.78 13.59
CA ASP A 680 11.73 11.80 13.02
C ASP A 680 12.80 12.13 14.08
N VAL A 681 12.52 13.07 14.98
CA VAL A 681 13.39 13.36 16.15
C VAL A 681 13.49 12.13 17.07
N LEU A 682 12.38 11.46 17.35
CA LEU A 682 12.38 10.25 18.20
C LEU A 682 13.21 9.12 17.58
N TRP A 683 13.18 8.95 16.25
CA TRP A 683 14.00 7.98 15.53
C TRP A 683 15.51 8.24 15.64
N TRP A 684 15.93 9.49 15.87
CA TRP A 684 17.34 9.82 16.17
C TRP A 684 17.72 9.62 17.65
N ILE A 685 16.79 9.87 18.57
CA ILE A 685 17.04 9.77 20.01
C ILE A 685 17.03 8.31 20.49
N LEU A 686 16.10 7.50 19.97
CA LEU A 686 15.90 6.11 20.41
C LEU A 686 17.17 5.24 20.27
N PRO A 687 17.91 5.26 19.14
CA PRO A 687 19.16 4.52 19.01
C PRO A 687 20.23 4.99 20.00
N VAL A 688 20.36 6.30 20.23
CA VAL A 688 21.34 6.83 21.20
C VAL A 688 21.04 6.33 22.61
N PHE A 689 19.77 6.30 23.00
CA PHE A 689 19.35 5.75 24.30
C PHE A 689 19.76 4.27 24.45
N PHE A 690 19.51 3.44 23.43
CA PHE A 690 19.86 2.02 23.48
C PHE A 690 21.36 1.76 23.37
N ILE A 691 22.08 2.52 22.54
CA ILE A 691 23.54 2.43 22.42
C ILE A 691 24.18 2.81 23.76
N LYS A 692 23.72 3.87 24.44
CA LYS A 692 24.19 4.24 25.78
C LYS A 692 24.05 3.06 26.76
N ILE A 693 22.89 2.41 26.80
CA ILE A 693 22.65 1.24 27.66
C ILE A 693 23.51 0.04 27.21
N GLY A 694 23.67 -0.14 25.90
CA GLY A 694 24.47 -1.21 25.30
C GLY A 694 25.94 -1.08 25.67
N ILE A 695 26.56 0.08 25.44
CA ILE A 695 27.97 0.35 25.81
C ILE A 695 28.17 0.13 27.31
N GLU A 696 27.24 0.59 28.15
CA GLU A 696 27.30 0.35 29.59
C GLU A 696 27.33 -1.15 29.94
N ARG A 697 26.45 -1.94 29.33
CA ARG A 697 26.27 -3.36 29.63
C ARG A 697 27.34 -4.26 29.01
N PHE A 698 27.80 -3.94 27.80
CA PHE A 698 28.67 -4.80 26.99
C PHE A 698 30.13 -4.33 26.94
N VAL A 699 30.43 -3.07 27.26
CA VAL A 699 31.79 -2.51 27.20
C VAL A 699 32.28 -2.10 28.58
N TRP A 700 31.61 -1.15 29.23
CA TRP A 700 32.12 -0.57 30.49
C TRP A 700 32.12 -1.56 31.65
N ARG A 701 30.97 -2.16 31.99
CA ARG A 701 30.89 -3.11 33.11
C ARG A 701 31.82 -4.33 32.94
N PRO A 702 31.92 -4.98 31.77
CA PRO A 702 32.85 -6.09 31.59
C PRO A 702 34.32 -5.69 31.77
N ILE A 703 34.70 -4.49 31.33
CA ILE A 703 36.07 -3.98 31.52
C ILE A 703 36.32 -3.74 33.01
N GLU A 704 35.44 -3.03 33.71
CA GLU A 704 35.58 -2.76 35.16
C GLU A 704 35.68 -4.03 36.00
N GLN A 705 34.92 -5.07 35.63
CA GLN A 705 34.98 -6.37 36.29
C GLN A 705 36.33 -7.08 36.06
N LYS A 706 36.87 -7.03 34.84
CA LYS A 706 38.16 -7.66 34.49
C LYS A 706 39.35 -6.92 35.11
N THR A 707 39.34 -5.58 35.08
CA THR A 707 40.48 -4.77 35.54
C THR A 707 40.43 -4.45 37.03
N LYS A 708 39.28 -4.65 37.70
CA LYS A 708 38.99 -4.20 39.07
C LYS A 708 39.20 -2.69 39.28
N GLN A 709 39.30 -1.92 38.21
CA GLN A 709 39.43 -0.46 38.24
C GLN A 709 38.18 0.16 37.62
N LYS A 710 37.65 1.19 38.28
CA LYS A 710 36.51 1.94 37.74
C LYS A 710 36.95 2.79 36.56
N ILE A 711 36.15 2.80 35.50
CA ILE A 711 36.41 3.64 34.34
C ILE A 711 36.13 5.09 34.73
N PRO A 712 37.01 6.03 34.38
CA PRO A 712 36.80 7.44 34.69
C PRO A 712 35.45 7.93 34.17
N HIS A 713 34.71 8.63 35.02
CA HIS A 713 33.42 9.21 34.64
C HIS A 713 33.54 10.08 33.38
N LEU A 714 34.65 10.80 33.22
CA LEU A 714 34.95 11.60 32.03
C LEU A 714 34.89 10.77 30.74
N MET A 715 35.56 9.61 30.66
CA MET A 715 35.52 8.76 29.45
C MET A 715 34.10 8.29 29.14
N ARG A 716 33.38 7.87 30.19
CA ARG A 716 32.00 7.40 30.06
C ARG A 716 31.07 8.51 29.56
N SER A 717 31.19 9.71 30.13
CA SER A 717 30.38 10.87 29.73
C SER A 717 30.75 11.38 28.34
N SER A 718 32.02 11.37 27.96
CA SER A 718 32.47 11.82 26.63
C SER A 718 31.87 10.97 25.50
N VAL A 719 31.85 9.65 25.65
CA VAL A 719 31.25 8.76 24.63
C VAL A 719 29.74 9.04 24.48
N VAL A 720 29.02 9.20 25.60
CA VAL A 720 27.58 9.51 25.56
C VAL A 720 27.33 10.89 24.97
N PHE A 721 28.14 11.88 25.33
CA PHE A 721 28.06 13.24 24.80
C PHE A 721 28.25 13.28 23.28
N LEU A 722 29.25 12.55 22.75
CA LEU A 722 29.48 12.45 21.31
C LEU A 722 28.29 11.82 20.57
N LEU A 723 27.66 10.79 21.15
CA LEU A 723 26.47 10.17 20.56
C LEU A 723 25.29 11.15 20.47
N TYR A 724 25.06 11.96 21.51
CA TYR A 724 24.01 12.99 21.49
C TYR A 724 24.33 14.14 20.53
N ILE A 725 25.59 14.57 20.41
CA ILE A 725 26.00 15.55 19.40
C ILE A 725 25.72 15.01 18.00
N PHE A 726 26.08 13.74 17.73
CA PHE A 726 25.84 13.13 16.43
C PHE A 726 24.35 13.09 16.09
N ALA A 727 23.51 12.66 17.03
CA ALA A 727 22.06 12.68 16.84
C ALA A 727 21.51 14.11 16.68
N PHE A 728 22.01 15.09 17.43
CA PHE A 728 21.60 16.49 17.30
C PHE A 728 21.93 17.07 15.92
N VAL A 729 23.15 16.83 15.42
CA VAL A 729 23.57 17.22 14.07
C VAL A 729 22.73 16.52 13.01
N GLY A 730 22.47 15.21 13.19
CA GLY A 730 21.58 14.44 12.33
C GLY A 730 20.15 15.00 12.29
N ILE A 731 19.60 15.36 13.46
CA ILE A 731 18.29 16.00 13.57
C ILE A 731 18.25 17.33 12.81
N LEU A 732 19.23 18.21 13.04
CA LEU A 732 19.29 19.50 12.34
C LEU A 732 19.38 19.34 10.82
N SER A 733 20.21 18.40 10.36
CA SER A 733 20.47 18.21 8.92
C SER A 733 19.36 17.46 8.21
N PHE A 734 18.84 16.38 8.78
CA PHE A 734 17.92 15.46 8.09
C PHE A 734 16.46 15.70 8.45
N VAL A 735 16.15 16.24 9.64
CA VAL A 735 14.77 16.49 10.08
C VAL A 735 14.34 17.94 9.84
N PHE A 736 15.26 18.88 10.07
CA PHE A 736 15.01 20.30 9.87
C PHE A 736 15.63 20.88 8.59
N GLU A 737 16.35 20.05 7.81
CA GLU A 737 16.96 20.42 6.53
C GLU A 737 17.85 21.67 6.61
N GLN A 738 18.46 21.90 7.77
CA GLN A 738 19.34 23.05 7.99
C GLN A 738 20.71 22.81 7.37
N LYS A 739 21.24 23.83 6.67
CA LYS A 739 22.58 23.77 6.08
C LYS A 739 23.63 23.80 7.20
N LEU A 740 24.31 22.67 7.42
CA LEU A 740 25.34 22.50 8.45
C LEU A 740 26.62 23.35 8.23
N THR A 741 26.80 23.90 7.03
CA THR A 741 28.02 24.64 6.64
C THR A 741 28.30 25.86 7.54
N SER A 742 27.27 26.56 8.03
CA SER A 742 27.43 27.71 8.93
C SER A 742 27.82 27.31 10.36
N LEU A 743 27.29 26.18 10.85
CA LEU A 743 27.59 25.63 12.18
C LEU A 743 28.96 24.94 12.24
N MET A 744 29.40 24.32 11.15
CA MET A 744 30.71 23.68 11.08
C MET A 744 31.88 24.69 11.06
N ALA A 745 31.66 25.86 10.45
CA ALA A 745 32.68 26.91 10.42
C ALA A 745 33.02 27.45 11.82
N THR A 746 32.01 27.60 12.69
CA THR A 746 32.21 28.06 14.08
C THR A 746 32.62 26.92 15.02
N SER A 747 32.21 25.68 14.75
CA SER A 747 32.59 24.54 15.58
C SER A 747 34.06 24.15 15.46
N GLY A 748 34.72 24.45 14.34
CA GLY A 748 36.16 24.21 14.15
C GLY A 748 37.04 24.92 15.19
N LEU A 749 36.74 26.20 15.48
CA LEU A 749 37.46 26.97 16.49
C LEU A 749 37.28 26.38 17.90
N VAL A 750 36.04 26.01 18.25
CA VAL A 750 35.71 25.42 19.55
C VAL A 750 36.35 24.03 19.70
N ALA A 751 36.33 23.22 18.65
CA ALA A 751 36.97 21.90 18.63
C ALA A 751 38.50 22.01 18.81
N MET A 752 39.12 23.03 18.20
CA MET A 752 40.54 23.31 18.38
C MET A 752 40.86 23.71 19.83
N ILE A 753 40.09 24.62 20.44
CA ILE A 753 40.27 25.04 21.84
C ILE A 753 40.11 23.85 22.80
N ILE A 754 39.08 23.03 22.61
CA ILE A 754 38.85 21.82 23.41
C ILE A 754 39.98 20.80 23.19
N GLY A 755 40.45 20.65 21.95
CA GLY A 755 41.57 19.79 21.59
C GLY A 755 42.83 20.15 22.38
N PHE A 756 43.19 21.43 22.41
CA PHE A 756 44.32 21.93 23.21
C PHE A 756 44.13 21.71 24.71
N ALA A 757 42.92 21.96 25.24
CA ALA A 757 42.63 21.75 26.66
C ALA A 757 42.72 20.28 27.09
N ILE A 758 42.41 19.34 26.19
CA ILE A 758 42.40 17.90 26.48
C ILE A 758 43.72 17.21 26.10
N GLN A 759 44.57 17.83 25.28
CA GLN A 759 45.83 17.26 24.77
C GLN A 759 46.68 16.60 25.87
N GLY A 760 46.87 17.26 27.01
CA GLY A 760 47.63 16.70 28.13
C GLY A 760 46.99 15.46 28.78
N ASN A 761 45.66 15.36 28.79
CA ASN A 761 44.95 14.18 29.31
C ASN A 761 45.03 13.01 28.33
N ILE A 762 44.95 13.28 27.03
CA ILE A 762 45.11 12.26 25.98
C ILE A 762 46.54 11.70 25.99
N SER A 763 47.55 12.57 26.10
CA SER A 763 48.95 12.15 26.19
C SER A 763 49.18 11.20 27.38
N ASN A 764 48.66 11.56 28.56
CA ASN A 764 48.72 10.69 29.74
C ASN A 764 48.08 9.30 29.51
N LEU A 765 46.95 9.25 28.82
CA LEU A 765 46.24 8.00 28.50
C LEU A 765 47.08 7.10 27.60
N PHE A 766 47.61 7.65 26.49
CA PHE A 766 48.45 6.89 25.57
C PHE A 766 49.74 6.42 26.24
N SER A 767 50.43 7.29 26.98
CA SER A 767 51.63 6.90 27.73
C SER A 767 51.34 5.81 28.77
N GLY A 768 50.17 5.86 29.43
CA GLY A 768 49.77 4.80 30.35
C GLY A 768 49.56 3.43 29.68
N ILE A 769 49.02 3.41 28.46
CA ILE A 769 48.87 2.20 27.66
C ILE A 769 50.24 1.67 27.22
N VAL A 770 51.11 2.56 26.72
CA VAL A 770 52.47 2.22 26.27
C VAL A 770 53.31 1.65 27.40
N ILE A 771 53.33 2.29 28.58
CA ILE A 771 54.07 1.79 29.77
C ILE A 771 53.59 0.38 30.17
N ASN A 772 52.29 0.09 30.06
CA ASN A 772 51.76 -1.25 30.38
C ASN A 772 52.10 -2.31 29.31
N LEU A 773 52.24 -1.91 28.04
CA LEU A 773 52.58 -2.78 26.92
C LEU A 773 54.08 -3.09 26.87
N GLU A 774 54.93 -2.06 26.89
CA GLU A 774 56.39 -2.19 26.76
C GLU A 774 57.05 -2.59 28.08
N ARG A 775 56.40 -2.30 29.22
CA ARG A 775 56.86 -2.62 30.58
C ARG A 775 58.33 -2.23 30.85
N PRO A 776 58.76 -0.98 30.60
CA PRO A 776 60.11 -0.51 30.94
C PRO A 776 60.42 -0.63 32.44
N PHE A 777 59.38 -0.64 33.27
CA PHE A 777 59.40 -0.97 34.68
C PHE A 777 58.08 -1.64 35.09
N ARG A 778 58.11 -2.39 36.19
CA ARG A 778 56.95 -3.13 36.72
C ARG A 778 56.63 -2.66 38.14
N ILE A 779 55.40 -2.95 38.58
CA ILE A 779 55.02 -2.76 39.99
C ILE A 779 55.95 -3.64 40.84
N GLY A 780 56.67 -3.01 41.77
CA GLY A 780 57.69 -3.64 42.59
C GLY A 780 59.11 -3.18 42.28
N ASP A 781 59.39 -2.65 41.09
CA ASP A 781 60.74 -2.25 40.68
C ASP A 781 61.19 -0.97 41.41
N TRP A 782 62.48 -0.90 41.77
CA TRP A 782 63.12 0.34 42.19
C TRP A 782 63.61 1.10 40.96
N ILE A 783 63.11 2.32 40.79
CA ILE A 783 63.42 3.14 39.63
C ILE A 783 63.81 4.56 40.03
N LYS A 784 64.57 5.21 39.15
CA LYS A 784 64.86 6.65 39.22
C LYS A 784 64.55 7.29 37.87
N PHE A 785 63.75 8.35 37.92
CA PHE A 785 63.41 9.20 36.78
C PHE A 785 64.32 10.43 36.80
N ASP A 786 65.19 10.62 35.79
CA ASP A 786 66.10 11.77 35.65
C ASP A 786 66.63 12.37 36.99
N ASN A 787 66.33 13.65 37.26
CA ASN A 787 66.71 14.40 38.46
C ASN A 787 65.70 14.24 39.62
N GLU A 788 64.70 13.39 39.49
CA GLU A 788 63.71 13.13 40.55
C GLU A 788 64.23 12.10 41.58
N ARG A 789 63.52 12.01 42.72
CA ARG A 789 63.82 11.07 43.81
C ARG A 789 63.61 9.63 43.34
N GLU A 790 64.49 8.74 43.75
CA GLU A 790 64.34 7.30 43.52
C GLU A 790 63.27 6.69 44.44
N GLY A 791 62.52 5.72 43.91
CA GLY A 791 61.43 5.08 44.63
C GLY A 791 61.01 3.73 44.05
N LYS A 792 60.25 2.96 44.83
CA LYS A 792 59.69 1.67 44.42
C LYS A 792 58.33 1.88 43.77
N VAL A 793 58.10 1.32 42.59
CA VAL A 793 56.80 1.42 41.90
C VAL A 793 55.73 0.66 42.67
N ILE A 794 54.69 1.36 43.12
CA ILE A 794 53.58 0.74 43.87
C ILE A 794 52.32 0.58 43.04
N ASN A 795 52.10 1.43 42.04
CA ASN A 795 50.90 1.38 41.20
C ASN A 795 51.13 2.12 39.88
N ILE A 796 50.58 1.58 38.78
CA ILE A 796 50.51 2.24 37.48
C ILE A 796 49.03 2.37 37.11
N THR A 797 48.54 3.60 37.08
CA THR A 797 47.16 3.92 36.67
C THR A 797 47.14 4.41 35.23
N TRP A 798 45.95 4.65 34.67
CA TRP A 798 45.80 5.22 33.32
C TRP A 798 46.37 6.63 33.17
N ARG A 799 46.59 7.38 34.26
CA ARG A 799 47.13 8.76 34.21
C ARG A 799 48.48 8.95 34.90
N THR A 800 48.77 8.17 35.93
CA THR A 800 49.96 8.37 36.77
C THR A 800 50.62 7.06 37.16
N THR A 801 51.94 7.08 37.21
CA THR A 801 52.79 6.09 37.87
C THR A 801 53.09 6.58 39.27
N ARG A 802 52.88 5.72 40.28
CA ARG A 802 53.12 6.05 41.68
C ARG A 802 54.33 5.27 42.17
N ILE A 803 55.30 6.00 42.73
CA ILE A 803 56.46 5.42 43.40
C ILE A 803 56.43 5.80 44.88
N ILE A 804 56.97 4.94 45.73
CA ILE A 804 57.18 5.22 47.15
C ILE A 804 58.68 5.39 47.42
N THR A 805 59.05 6.51 48.02
CA THR A 805 60.45 6.82 48.36
C THR A 805 60.89 6.05 49.61
N ARG A 806 62.20 6.05 49.90
CA ARG A 806 62.72 5.47 51.15
C ARG A 806 62.28 6.23 52.41
N THR A 807 61.89 7.50 52.27
CA THR A 807 61.29 8.33 53.33
C THR A 807 59.78 8.08 53.48
N ASN A 808 59.23 7.05 52.83
CA ASN A 808 57.82 6.65 52.88
C ASN A 808 56.85 7.70 52.28
N GLU A 809 57.33 8.51 51.34
CA GLU A 809 56.52 9.48 50.60
C GLU A 809 56.03 8.86 49.28
N ILE A 810 54.77 9.11 48.90
CA ILE A 810 54.24 8.68 47.60
C ILE A 810 54.40 9.81 46.59
N ILE A 811 55.23 9.58 45.57
CA ILE A 811 55.37 10.50 44.44
C ILE A 811 54.48 10.01 43.29
N CYS A 812 53.58 10.88 42.84
CA CYS A 812 52.67 10.61 41.73
C CYS A 812 53.17 11.30 40.46
N ILE A 813 53.70 10.52 39.53
CA ILE A 813 54.31 11.01 38.29
C ILE A 813 53.29 10.84 37.15
N PRO A 814 52.94 11.91 36.42
CA PRO A 814 52.12 11.80 35.21
C PRO A 814 52.75 10.83 34.20
N ASN A 815 51.95 9.96 33.59
CA ASN A 815 52.45 8.94 32.68
C ASN A 815 53.18 9.54 31.46
N TYR A 816 52.74 10.71 30.95
CA TYR A 816 53.45 11.37 29.85
C TYR A 816 54.87 11.75 30.24
N LYS A 817 55.08 12.29 31.46
CA LYS A 817 56.40 12.58 31.99
C LYS A 817 57.20 11.30 32.18
N ALA A 818 56.58 10.27 32.77
CA ALA A 818 57.22 8.98 33.00
C ALA A 818 57.69 8.30 31.70
N SER A 819 57.00 8.49 30.57
CA SER A 819 57.42 7.94 29.27
C SER A 819 58.48 8.76 28.55
N GLU A 820 58.53 10.07 28.78
CA GLU A 820 59.49 10.97 28.10
C GLU A 820 60.85 11.06 28.81
N CYS A 821 60.90 10.86 30.13
CA CYS A 821 62.13 10.99 30.91
C CYS A 821 63.02 9.73 30.84
N LYS A 822 64.32 9.90 31.13
CA LYS A 822 65.24 8.76 31.22
C LYS A 822 64.95 7.96 32.49
N ILE A 823 64.63 6.68 32.32
CA ILE A 823 64.35 5.77 33.42
C ILE A 823 65.59 4.90 33.69
N THR A 824 66.06 4.90 34.93
CA THR A 824 67.02 3.91 35.42
C THR A 824 66.28 2.89 36.27
N ASN A 825 66.25 1.64 35.85
CA ASN A 825 65.65 0.54 36.61
C ASN A 825 66.76 -0.23 37.35
N TYR A 826 66.69 -0.27 38.67
CA TYR A 826 67.67 -0.93 39.54
C TYR A 826 67.30 -2.37 39.89
N HIS A 827 66.22 -2.90 39.30
CA HIS A 827 65.69 -4.23 39.59
C HIS A 827 65.67 -5.17 38.37
N TYR A 828 65.80 -4.63 37.16
CA TYR A 828 65.74 -5.38 35.90
C TYR A 828 67.08 -5.26 35.13
N PRO A 829 67.64 -6.34 34.55
CA PRO A 829 67.09 -7.71 34.48
C PRO A 829 67.30 -8.56 35.74
N ASN A 830 68.20 -8.15 36.64
CA ASN A 830 68.48 -8.86 37.89
C ASN A 830 68.41 -7.90 39.08
N THR A 831 68.12 -8.42 40.28
CA THR A 831 67.96 -7.58 41.49
C THR A 831 69.30 -7.06 42.02
N SER A 832 70.42 -7.60 41.52
CA SER A 832 71.77 -7.22 41.90
C SER A 832 72.18 -5.89 41.25
N CYS A 833 72.55 -4.90 42.06
CA CYS A 833 73.02 -3.58 41.59
C CYS A 833 74.45 -3.32 42.05
N GLU A 834 75.32 -2.87 41.15
CA GLU A 834 76.65 -2.37 41.51
C GLU A 834 76.55 -0.96 42.08
N LEU A 835 77.19 -0.74 43.22
CA LEU A 835 77.36 0.54 43.87
C LEU A 835 78.82 0.94 43.83
N LYS A 836 79.05 2.25 43.88
CA LYS A 836 80.37 2.85 43.80
C LYS A 836 80.56 3.81 44.97
N LEU A 837 81.60 3.58 45.75
CA LEU A 837 82.09 4.48 46.79
C LEU A 837 83.39 5.14 46.32
N GLU A 838 83.47 6.47 46.41
CA GLU A 838 84.65 7.25 46.05
C GLU A 838 85.42 7.67 47.30
N LEU A 839 86.73 7.44 47.30
CA LEU A 839 87.63 7.75 48.39
C LEU A 839 88.83 8.53 47.84
N PHE A 840 89.34 9.49 48.61
CA PHE A 840 90.46 10.34 48.22
C PHE A 840 91.57 10.19 49.26
N LEU A 841 92.77 9.82 48.83
CA LEU A 841 93.93 9.64 49.72
C LEU A 841 95.18 10.30 49.12
N SER A 842 96.17 10.61 49.97
CA SER A 842 97.45 11.19 49.51
C SER A 842 98.17 10.24 48.55
N SER A 843 98.89 10.81 47.58
CA SER A 843 99.80 10.08 46.68
C SER A 843 101.04 9.50 47.37
N ASP A 844 101.33 9.92 48.60
CA ASP A 844 102.51 9.48 49.36
C ASP A 844 102.35 8.06 49.93
N TYR A 845 101.13 7.52 49.91
CA TYR A 845 100.81 6.20 50.43
C TYR A 845 100.98 5.11 49.38
N SER A 846 101.43 3.92 49.81
CA SER A 846 101.50 2.75 48.93
C SER A 846 100.10 2.34 48.46
N ILE A 847 99.92 2.29 47.14
CA ILE A 847 98.65 1.97 46.49
C ILE A 847 98.17 0.57 46.87
N GLU A 848 99.07 -0.41 46.89
CA GLU A 848 98.77 -1.80 47.22
C GLU A 848 98.28 -1.96 48.67
N ASN A 849 98.84 -1.18 49.60
CA ASN A 849 98.45 -1.22 51.01
C ASN A 849 97.09 -0.56 51.24
N ILE A 850 96.78 0.52 50.51
CA ILE A 850 95.45 1.15 50.56
C ILE A 850 94.39 0.23 49.97
N GLU A 851 94.65 -0.41 48.83
CA GLU A 851 93.73 -1.36 48.22
C GLU A 851 93.40 -2.52 49.18
N LYS A 852 94.42 -3.11 49.81
CA LYS A 852 94.23 -4.13 50.85
C LYS A 852 93.41 -3.61 52.03
N ALA A 853 93.68 -2.40 52.51
CA ALA A 853 92.95 -1.80 53.62
C ALA A 853 91.46 -1.56 53.26
N ILE A 854 91.16 -1.07 52.06
CA ILE A 854 89.78 -0.88 51.58
C ILE A 854 89.06 -2.22 51.45
N LEU A 855 89.70 -3.22 50.81
CA LEU A 855 89.11 -4.55 50.64
C LEU A 855 88.88 -5.28 51.96
N ASN A 856 89.82 -5.18 52.92
CA ASN A 856 89.66 -5.74 54.26
C ASN A 856 88.51 -5.08 55.03
N GLY A 857 88.31 -3.76 54.87
CA GLY A 857 87.22 -3.03 55.50
C GLY A 857 85.83 -3.52 55.08
N VAL A 858 85.70 -4.10 53.88
CA VAL A 858 84.43 -4.64 53.36
C VAL A 858 84.37 -6.17 53.29
N ALA A 859 85.47 -6.86 53.57
CA ALA A 859 85.51 -8.31 53.61
C ALA A 859 84.49 -8.85 54.62
N ASN A 860 83.71 -9.85 54.21
CA ASN A 860 82.68 -10.52 55.02
C ASN A 860 81.57 -9.60 55.57
N LYS A 861 81.29 -8.44 54.94
CA LYS A 861 80.14 -7.61 55.29
C LYS A 861 78.86 -8.12 54.63
N GLU A 862 77.82 -8.29 55.43
CA GLU A 862 76.52 -8.80 54.97
C GLU A 862 75.90 -7.87 53.92
N GLY A 863 75.52 -8.41 52.77
CA GLY A 863 74.93 -7.66 51.66
C GLY A 863 75.92 -7.00 50.70
N VAL A 864 77.23 -7.14 50.91
CA VAL A 864 78.29 -6.67 50.00
C VAL A 864 78.89 -7.85 49.24
N LYS A 865 78.78 -7.86 47.90
CA LYS A 865 79.34 -8.91 47.04
C LYS A 865 80.37 -8.34 46.07
N SER A 866 81.36 -9.16 45.73
CA SER A 866 82.38 -8.87 44.71
C SER A 866 83.04 -7.49 44.83
N PRO A 867 83.54 -7.08 46.03
CA PRO A 867 84.17 -5.78 46.17
C PRO A 867 85.43 -5.70 45.30
N GLN A 868 85.55 -4.65 44.50
CA GLN A 868 86.71 -4.35 43.67
C GLN A 868 87.15 -2.92 43.90
N VAL A 869 88.46 -2.71 44.01
CA VAL A 869 89.02 -1.37 44.11
C VAL A 869 89.69 -1.04 42.79
N ARG A 870 89.40 0.16 42.27
CA ARG A 870 90.15 0.75 41.16
C ARG A 870 90.66 2.10 41.60
N PHE A 871 91.81 2.52 41.11
CA PHE A 871 92.35 3.82 41.45
C PHE A 871 92.68 4.64 40.20
N ARG A 872 92.68 5.96 40.35
CA ARG A 872 93.17 6.90 39.34
C ARG A 872 94.11 7.88 40.01
N ILE A 873 95.34 7.94 39.53
CA ILE A 873 96.38 8.82 40.07
C ILE A 873 96.12 10.24 39.57
N GLY A 874 96.02 11.19 40.50
CA GLY A 874 95.97 12.63 40.23
C GLY A 874 97.29 13.31 40.61
N LYS A 875 97.39 14.63 40.39
CA LYS A 875 98.62 15.40 40.65
C LYS A 875 99.00 15.52 42.15
N SER A 876 98.01 15.43 43.04
CA SER A 876 98.21 15.68 44.49
C SER A 876 97.48 14.67 45.39
N PHE A 877 96.70 13.76 44.78
CA PHE A 877 95.93 12.74 45.48
C PHE A 877 95.65 11.58 44.53
N VAL A 878 95.37 10.40 45.09
CA VAL A 878 94.89 9.23 44.35
C VAL A 878 93.41 9.04 44.69
N LYS A 879 92.59 8.94 43.65
CA LYS A 879 91.15 8.68 43.78
C LYS A 879 90.91 7.18 43.70
N TYR A 880 90.39 6.60 44.77
CA TYR A 880 90.00 5.20 44.86
C TYR A 880 88.50 5.06 44.66
N TYR A 881 88.13 4.04 43.90
CA TYR A 881 86.77 3.64 43.60
C TYR A 881 86.57 2.24 44.13
N LEU A 882 85.80 2.13 45.20
CA LEU A 882 85.32 0.84 45.69
C LEU A 882 83.99 0.53 45.00
N PHE A 883 84.01 -0.44 44.11
CA PHE A 883 82.83 -1.01 43.48
C PHE A 883 82.40 -2.24 44.27
N PHE A 884 81.10 -2.39 44.53
CA PHE A 884 80.55 -3.59 45.17
C PHE A 884 79.09 -3.79 44.78
N THR A 885 78.66 -5.03 44.73
CA THR A 885 77.29 -5.39 44.33
C THR A 885 76.43 -5.66 45.56
N ILE A 886 75.18 -5.20 45.53
CA ILE A 886 74.14 -5.48 46.54
C ILE A 886 72.99 -6.26 45.90
N ASP A 887 72.36 -7.19 46.64
CA ASP A 887 71.26 -8.02 46.12
C ASP A 887 69.88 -7.35 46.20
N ASP A 888 69.74 -6.35 47.07
CA ASP A 888 68.50 -5.61 47.31
C ASP A 888 68.78 -4.10 47.33
N TYR A 889 68.44 -3.44 46.23
CA TYR A 889 68.57 -1.99 46.11
C TYR A 889 67.79 -1.22 47.18
N GLY A 890 66.74 -1.80 47.77
CA GLY A 890 66.01 -1.19 48.89
C GLY A 890 66.91 -0.88 50.08
N LYS A 891 67.90 -1.74 50.36
CA LYS A 891 68.85 -1.61 51.49
C LYS A 891 70.07 -0.73 51.20
N LYS A 892 70.19 -0.15 50.00
CA LYS A 892 71.33 0.68 49.56
C LYS A 892 71.85 1.65 50.63
N SER A 893 70.97 2.44 51.25
CA SER A 893 71.38 3.46 52.23
C SER A 893 72.03 2.86 53.47
N ILE A 894 71.48 1.73 53.94
CA ILE A 894 71.98 1.02 55.12
C ILE A 894 73.33 0.36 54.81
N ILE A 895 73.45 -0.27 53.64
CA ILE A 895 74.68 -0.93 53.22
C ILE A 895 75.79 0.09 52.94
N LEU A 896 75.48 1.23 52.31
CA LEU A 896 76.45 2.30 52.07
C LEU A 896 77.00 2.90 53.36
N ASP A 897 76.14 3.21 54.34
CA ASP A 897 76.59 3.71 55.65
C ASP A 897 77.49 2.68 56.34
N MET A 898 77.10 1.40 56.33
CA MET A 898 77.91 0.31 56.87
C MET A 898 79.28 0.22 56.18
N VAL A 899 79.33 0.26 54.84
CA VAL A 899 80.57 0.21 54.05
C VAL A 899 81.44 1.43 54.30
N HIS A 900 80.86 2.63 54.35
CA HIS A 900 81.58 3.86 54.68
C HIS A 900 82.26 3.76 56.04
N ARG A 901 81.52 3.36 57.08
CA ARG A 901 82.05 3.22 58.44
C ARG A 901 83.15 2.17 58.51
N SER A 902 82.97 1.04 57.83
CA SER A 902 83.92 -0.06 57.89
C SER A 902 85.21 0.23 57.13
N VAL A 903 85.11 0.87 55.95
CA VAL A 903 86.28 1.32 55.18
C VAL A 903 87.01 2.45 55.90
N TRP A 904 86.28 3.44 56.44
CA TRP A 904 86.87 4.53 57.23
C TRP A 904 87.66 4.00 58.43
N LYS A 905 87.07 3.05 59.17
CA LYS A 905 87.74 2.39 60.29
C LYS A 905 89.00 1.64 59.84
N SER A 906 88.91 0.83 58.79
CA SER A 906 90.04 0.04 58.29
C SER A 906 91.20 0.88 57.77
N LEU A 907 90.91 2.04 57.14
CA LEU A 907 91.91 2.99 56.69
C LEU A 907 92.62 3.65 57.88
N ASN A 908 91.86 4.11 58.88
CA ASN A 908 92.43 4.72 60.09
C ASN A 908 93.26 3.73 60.91
N ASP A 909 92.80 2.49 61.09
CA ASP A 909 93.54 1.44 61.79
C ASP A 909 94.88 1.11 61.10
N SER A 910 94.98 1.41 59.79
CA SER A 910 96.19 1.26 58.97
C SER A 910 97.01 2.55 58.82
N ASN A 911 96.71 3.61 59.59
CA ASN A 911 97.32 4.95 59.52
C ASN A 911 97.17 5.69 58.18
N PHE A 912 96.19 5.33 57.36
CA PHE A 912 95.85 6.06 56.13
C PHE A 912 94.74 7.07 56.41
N LYS A 913 95.03 8.37 56.18
CA LYS A 913 94.03 9.44 56.33
C LYS A 913 93.34 9.71 55.00
N LEU A 914 92.01 9.78 55.05
CA LEU A 914 91.21 10.28 53.93
C LEU A 914 91.43 11.79 53.79
N LEU A 915 91.59 12.23 52.54
CA LEU A 915 91.57 13.64 52.18
C LEU A 915 90.13 14.11 52.02
N GLU A 916 89.88 15.38 52.32
CA GLU A 916 88.63 16.03 51.94
C GLU A 916 88.49 15.99 50.42
N ASN A 917 87.27 15.74 49.93
CA ASN A 917 86.99 15.67 48.50
C ASN A 917 87.29 17.04 47.86
N PRO A 918 88.32 17.16 47.01
CA PRO A 918 88.78 18.45 46.50
C PRO A 918 87.81 19.07 45.47
N LEU A 919 86.71 18.39 45.14
CA LEU A 919 85.67 18.87 44.22
C LEU A 919 84.34 19.21 44.90
N ASN A 920 84.20 19.05 46.22
CA ASN A 920 82.97 19.38 46.95
C ASN A 920 83.28 20.21 48.22
N TYR A 921 83.34 21.53 48.07
CA TYR A 921 82.84 22.42 49.12
C TYR A 921 81.32 22.30 49.09
N ASN A 922 80.76 21.46 49.96
CA ASN A 922 79.37 21.41 50.45
C ASN A 922 78.98 19.95 50.74
N PHE A 923 79.00 19.58 52.01
CA PHE A 923 78.18 18.48 52.51
C PHE A 923 76.81 19.07 52.87
N GLU A 924 75.78 18.80 52.07
CA GLU A 924 74.40 18.81 52.56
C GLU A 924 74.02 17.37 52.91
N PHE A 925 73.51 17.20 54.12
CA PHE A 925 73.01 15.94 54.70
C PHE A 925 71.69 15.48 54.08
#